data_AF-A0A137SDJ8-F1
#
_entry.id   AF-A0A137SDJ8-F1
#
_cell.length_a   1.000
_cell.length_b   1.000
_cell.length_c   1.000
_cell.angle_alpha   90.00
_cell.angle_beta   90.00
_cell.angle_gamma   90.00
#
_symmetry.space_group_name_H-M   'P 1'
#
loop_
_entity.id
_entity.type
_entity.pdbx_description
1 polymer ?
#
loop_
_entity_poly.entity_id
_entity_poly.type
_entity_poly.pdbx_seq_one_letter_code
_entity_poly.pdbx_strand_id
1 'polypeptide(L)'
;MYNHKTNVLRTLVFLLLLPILSVAQAQDETWRLNLKDADIRAFVTQVADITGYSFVVDPRVKGKVTVLSSAPMNKHEIYDLFLAVLNVHGFTAIPGEEVIKIIQQVDAKQSAEILDRFEVTPSEQLITRVIQIDNANALELVPILRPLVAKYGHLAGVAAANALIVSDHSSNIQRIEQIVRELDSPSKYEVEVIQLREAWVGDMVKLLQELAPDELRRGSGDSSARKYSVTADERSNRLILRGDETFRDKMRGLIRQLDQPSATGGTTKVIRLKHADSKALTEILKGVMGEVVRESSTGSGSGGSGSSGSRSASFSVFADEGLNALVVRGEPSLMQEAEQIVAALDVRRAQVMIEAAIVEISDELGDQLGVQLAAGDESANAFPVMGTNLTSGEGMLGLNSVIGALVGDTLPQLGGGITVGAGQRDRDGLTWGILIQALSSSSAANLLSTPSIITLDNQESEIIVGQNVPFRTGQSTVTGDGTTNPFTTIERRDVGLSLKVTPTISADGLVRLVVEQTTEDISTTTVSGASDLITNKREIKTTVLADDGETVVLGGLIKDDFQVNKSKVPLLGDIPLLGRLFSSESETRIKRNLLVFLRPTIMLGKDESVAATTEKFNQLWDVNLEVREKLGLPAPEDQPSVDMLFQGRRQ
;
A
#
# COMPACT_ATOMS: atom_id res chain seq x y z
N MET A 1 -81.41 8.12 65.60
CA MET A 1 -81.50 6.94 64.71
C MET A 1 -80.24 6.11 64.87
N TYR A 2 -80.44 4.80 64.99
CA TYR A 2 -79.49 3.70 64.74
C TYR A 2 -78.32 3.39 65.69
N ASN A 3 -78.53 2.24 66.35
CA ASN A 3 -77.65 1.07 66.43
C ASN A 3 -76.89 0.76 67.73
N HIS A 4 -77.70 0.25 68.65
CA HIS A 4 -77.41 -0.65 69.75
C HIS A 4 -76.97 -2.06 69.24
N LYS A 5 -75.79 -2.18 68.60
CA LYS A 5 -75.29 -3.48 68.09
C LYS A 5 -73.78 -3.77 68.22
N THR A 6 -73.05 -3.06 69.08
CA THR A 6 -71.61 -3.35 69.34
C THR A 6 -71.28 -3.69 70.80
N ASN A 7 -72.30 -3.81 71.66
CA ASN A 7 -72.17 -4.19 73.07
C ASN A 7 -72.30 -5.71 73.34
N VAL A 8 -72.57 -6.52 72.31
CA VAL A 8 -72.69 -7.99 72.44
C VAL A 8 -71.42 -8.72 72.01
N LEU A 9 -70.64 -8.16 71.07
CA LEU A 9 -69.37 -8.76 70.65
C LEU A 9 -68.25 -8.54 71.69
N ARG A 10 -68.25 -7.39 72.39
CA ARG A 10 -67.27 -7.10 73.45
C ARG A 10 -67.51 -7.91 74.72
N THR A 11 -68.75 -8.27 75.03
CA THR A 11 -69.10 -9.12 76.19
C THR A 11 -68.89 -10.61 75.89
N LEU A 12 -69.06 -11.04 74.64
CA LEU A 12 -68.78 -12.42 74.21
C LEU A 12 -67.27 -12.70 74.07
N VAL A 13 -66.45 -11.70 73.70
CA VAL A 13 -64.98 -11.80 73.77
C VAL A 13 -64.49 -11.82 75.23
N PHE A 14 -65.14 -11.09 76.14
CA PHE A 14 -64.79 -11.13 77.57
C PHE A 14 -65.18 -12.45 78.25
N LEU A 15 -66.22 -13.14 77.77
CA LEU A 15 -66.69 -14.42 78.33
C LEU A 15 -66.00 -15.64 77.69
N LEU A 16 -65.39 -15.48 76.50
CA LEU A 16 -64.62 -16.53 75.81
C LEU A 16 -63.11 -16.50 76.14
N LEU A 17 -62.63 -15.44 76.81
CA LEU A 17 -61.27 -15.34 77.38
C LEU A 17 -61.16 -15.89 78.81
N LEU A 18 -62.26 -16.35 79.40
CA LEU A 18 -62.35 -16.72 80.83
C LEU A 18 -61.99 -18.19 81.21
N PRO A 19 -61.64 -19.15 80.32
CA PRO A 19 -61.17 -20.47 80.76
C PRO A 19 -59.69 -20.79 80.43
N ILE A 20 -58.80 -19.79 80.28
CA ILE A 20 -57.34 -20.04 80.20
C ILE A 20 -56.58 -19.40 81.39
N LEU A 21 -57.27 -18.71 82.30
CA LEU A 21 -56.70 -18.16 83.54
C LEU A 21 -56.60 -19.18 84.70
N SER A 22 -56.55 -20.47 84.38
CA SER A 22 -56.24 -21.55 85.32
C SER A 22 -55.00 -22.31 84.86
N VAL A 23 -53.91 -21.58 84.57
CA VAL A 23 -52.58 -22.13 84.82
C VAL A 23 -52.28 -21.78 86.26
N ALA A 24 -52.21 -22.81 87.08
CA ALA A 24 -51.86 -22.75 88.48
C ALA A 24 -50.72 -21.75 88.69
N GLN A 25 -50.94 -20.71 89.51
CA GLN A 25 -49.84 -20.11 90.22
C GLN A 25 -49.30 -21.20 91.14
N ALA A 26 -48.34 -21.97 90.63
CA ALA A 26 -47.28 -22.44 91.48
C ALA A 26 -46.73 -21.16 92.11
N GLN A 27 -47.01 -20.94 93.40
CA GLN A 27 -46.15 -20.07 94.18
C GLN A 27 -44.77 -20.69 94.05
N ASP A 28 -43.99 -20.22 93.08
CA ASP A 28 -42.57 -20.48 93.06
C ASP A 28 -42.08 -19.98 94.41
N GLU A 29 -41.67 -20.92 95.25
CA GLU A 29 -41.02 -20.61 96.50
C GLU A 29 -39.91 -19.60 96.18
N THR A 30 -39.98 -18.42 96.79
CA THR A 30 -38.98 -17.38 96.57
C THR A 30 -38.05 -17.39 97.76
N TRP A 31 -36.75 -17.48 97.51
CA TRP A 31 -35.75 -17.46 98.57
C TRP A 31 -34.96 -16.17 98.54
N ARG A 32 -34.48 -15.77 99.73
CA ARG A 32 -33.56 -14.65 99.91
C ARG A 32 -32.28 -15.22 100.49
N LEU A 33 -31.19 -15.09 99.76
CA LEU A 33 -29.90 -15.63 100.15
C LEU A 33 -29.01 -14.51 100.67
N ASN A 34 -28.65 -14.58 101.96
CA ASN A 34 -27.70 -13.66 102.58
C ASN A 34 -26.67 -14.46 103.36
N LEU A 35 -25.48 -14.59 102.78
CA LEU A 35 -24.37 -15.34 103.34
C LEU A 35 -23.20 -14.40 103.56
N LYS A 36 -22.65 -14.39 104.77
CA LYS A 36 -21.48 -13.58 105.12
C LYS A 36 -20.37 -14.50 105.58
N ASP A 37 -19.26 -14.51 104.83
CA ASP A 37 -18.07 -15.30 105.16
C ASP A 37 -18.33 -16.81 105.34
N ALA A 38 -19.30 -17.35 104.60
CA ALA A 38 -19.71 -18.75 104.68
C ALA A 38 -18.73 -19.66 103.90
N ASP A 39 -18.50 -20.89 104.38
CA ASP A 39 -17.73 -21.88 103.62
C ASP A 39 -18.46 -22.23 102.32
N ILE A 40 -17.73 -22.26 101.20
CA ILE A 40 -18.27 -22.61 99.88
C ILE A 40 -18.99 -23.97 99.89
N ARG A 41 -18.56 -24.93 100.74
CA ARG A 41 -19.23 -26.23 100.88
C ARG A 41 -20.60 -26.10 101.54
N ALA A 42 -20.70 -25.27 102.58
CA ALA A 42 -21.97 -24.97 103.23
C ALA A 42 -22.93 -24.24 102.27
N PHE A 43 -22.37 -23.37 101.41
CA PHE A 43 -23.13 -22.72 100.37
C PHE A 43 -23.67 -23.70 99.32
N VAL A 44 -22.85 -24.65 98.85
CA VAL A 44 -23.28 -25.72 97.94
C VAL A 44 -24.39 -26.55 98.56
N THR A 45 -24.28 -26.95 99.83
CA THR A 45 -25.33 -27.72 100.52
C THR A 45 -26.65 -26.95 100.58
N GLN A 46 -26.61 -25.65 100.91
CA GLN A 46 -27.82 -24.82 100.95
C GLN A 46 -28.48 -24.67 99.56
N VAL A 47 -27.67 -24.55 98.50
CA VAL A 47 -28.20 -24.53 97.14
C VAL A 47 -28.71 -25.92 96.71
N ALA A 48 -28.08 -27.01 97.16
CA ALA A 48 -28.57 -28.38 96.96
C ALA A 48 -29.96 -28.59 97.54
N ASP A 49 -30.18 -28.11 98.77
CA ASP A 49 -31.47 -28.22 99.46
C ASP A 49 -32.56 -27.40 98.77
N ILE A 50 -32.23 -26.20 98.28
CA ILE A 50 -33.16 -25.31 97.57
C ILE A 50 -33.48 -25.83 96.16
N THR A 51 -32.46 -26.29 95.43
CA THR A 51 -32.60 -26.69 94.02
C THR A 51 -32.97 -28.16 93.84
N GLY A 52 -32.80 -29.00 94.87
CA GLY A 52 -32.99 -30.45 94.80
C GLY A 52 -31.93 -31.17 93.96
N TYR A 53 -30.83 -30.50 93.59
CA TYR A 53 -29.76 -31.09 92.80
C TYR A 53 -28.71 -31.78 93.69
N SER A 54 -28.26 -32.95 93.24
CA SER A 54 -27.15 -33.67 93.84
C SER A 54 -25.81 -33.11 93.33
N PHE A 55 -25.03 -32.49 94.22
CA PHE A 55 -23.70 -31.97 93.89
C PHE A 55 -22.58 -32.86 94.41
N VAL A 56 -21.55 -33.08 93.58
CA VAL A 56 -20.29 -33.71 93.98
C VAL A 56 -19.20 -32.65 93.98
N VAL A 57 -18.66 -32.33 95.17
CA VAL A 57 -17.66 -31.27 95.36
C VAL A 57 -16.25 -31.86 95.41
N ASP A 58 -15.36 -31.40 94.53
CA ASP A 58 -13.95 -31.79 94.57
C ASP A 58 -13.29 -31.36 95.92
N PRO A 59 -12.43 -32.19 96.56
CA PRO A 59 -11.68 -31.83 97.77
C PRO A 59 -10.88 -30.52 97.69
N ARG A 60 -10.53 -30.08 96.48
CA ARG A 60 -9.76 -28.86 96.21
C ARG A 60 -10.60 -27.59 96.22
N VAL A 61 -11.93 -27.70 96.19
CA VAL A 61 -12.85 -26.55 96.30
C VAL A 61 -12.87 -26.09 97.77
N LYS A 62 -12.12 -25.02 98.07
CA LYS A 62 -12.02 -24.38 99.39
C LYS A 62 -12.05 -22.87 99.20
N GLY A 63 -12.84 -22.19 100.02
CA GLY A 63 -12.98 -20.75 99.96
C GLY A 63 -14.14 -20.27 100.82
N LYS A 64 -14.14 -18.96 101.11
CA LYS A 64 -15.26 -18.31 101.79
C LYS A 64 -16.01 -17.45 100.79
N VAL A 65 -17.33 -17.56 100.78
CA VAL A 65 -18.22 -16.82 99.89
C VAL A 65 -19.03 -15.79 100.68
N THR A 66 -19.24 -14.62 100.10
CA THR A 66 -20.14 -13.60 100.63
C THR A 66 -21.13 -13.24 99.53
N VAL A 67 -22.41 -13.49 99.78
CA VAL A 67 -23.50 -13.24 98.83
C VAL A 67 -24.51 -12.34 99.51
N LEU A 68 -24.70 -11.15 98.94
CA LEU A 68 -25.66 -10.16 99.43
C LEU A 68 -26.76 -9.99 98.37
N SER A 69 -27.92 -10.60 98.59
CA SER A 69 -29.11 -10.37 97.76
C SER A 69 -30.25 -9.77 98.57
N SER A 70 -30.81 -8.67 98.06
CA SER A 70 -31.97 -7.97 98.64
C SER A 70 -33.27 -8.19 97.87
N ALA A 71 -33.24 -8.93 96.76
CA ALA A 71 -34.41 -9.28 95.95
C ALA A 71 -34.87 -10.72 96.26
N PRO A 72 -36.19 -11.02 96.26
CA PRO A 72 -36.66 -12.40 96.24
C PRO A 72 -36.27 -13.03 94.90
N MET A 73 -35.68 -14.23 94.94
CA MET A 73 -35.20 -14.93 93.75
C MET A 73 -35.89 -16.28 93.59
N ASN A 74 -36.14 -16.66 92.34
CA ASN A 74 -36.72 -17.97 92.00
C ASN A 74 -35.62 -19.04 91.93
N LYS A 75 -36.01 -20.32 91.91
CA LYS A 75 -35.08 -21.47 91.88
C LYS A 75 -33.99 -21.38 90.79
N HIS A 76 -34.36 -20.94 89.60
CA HIS A 76 -33.42 -20.77 88.47
C HIS A 76 -32.45 -19.61 88.68
N GLU A 77 -32.93 -18.47 89.18
CA GLU A 77 -32.11 -17.29 89.44
C GLU A 77 -31.11 -17.55 90.57
N ILE A 78 -31.49 -18.35 91.58
CA ILE A 78 -30.60 -18.78 92.65
C ILE A 78 -29.51 -19.69 92.10
N TYR A 79 -29.85 -20.58 91.17
CA TYR A 79 -28.88 -21.43 90.50
C TYR A 79 -27.91 -20.62 89.62
N ASP A 80 -28.41 -19.62 88.88
CA ASP A 80 -27.56 -18.70 88.12
C ASP A 80 -26.63 -17.88 89.02
N LEU A 81 -27.15 -17.36 90.14
CA LEU A 81 -26.33 -16.67 91.16
C LEU A 81 -25.28 -17.61 91.75
N PHE A 82 -25.63 -18.86 91.99
CA PHE A 82 -24.71 -19.88 92.47
C PHE A 82 -23.57 -20.13 91.48
N LEU A 83 -23.89 -20.30 90.19
CA LEU A 83 -22.89 -20.43 89.13
C LEU A 83 -21.99 -19.19 89.03
N ALA A 84 -22.57 -17.99 89.13
CA ALA A 84 -21.83 -16.74 89.10
C ALA A 84 -20.86 -16.61 90.30
N VAL A 85 -21.29 -16.98 91.51
CA VAL A 85 -20.44 -16.96 92.71
C VAL A 85 -19.33 -18.00 92.61
N LEU A 86 -19.62 -19.21 92.10
CA LEU A 86 -18.58 -20.21 91.83
C LEU A 86 -17.54 -19.67 90.83
N ASN A 87 -17.99 -18.99 89.77
CA ASN A 87 -17.13 -18.41 88.73
C ASN A 87 -16.17 -17.35 89.32
N VAL A 88 -16.67 -16.45 90.19
CA VAL A 88 -15.84 -15.45 90.88
C VAL A 88 -14.70 -16.10 91.68
N HIS A 89 -14.93 -17.29 92.23
CA HIS A 89 -13.94 -18.05 92.99
C HIS A 89 -13.14 -19.06 92.14
N GLY A 90 -13.30 -19.08 90.81
CA GLY A 90 -12.53 -19.94 89.88
C GLY A 90 -13.00 -21.39 89.83
N PHE A 91 -14.22 -21.66 90.28
CA PHE A 91 -14.86 -22.98 90.23
C PHE A 91 -16.00 -22.97 89.22
N THR A 92 -16.33 -24.14 88.68
CA THR A 92 -17.47 -24.29 87.76
C THR A 92 -18.23 -25.56 88.08
N ALA A 93 -19.54 -25.52 87.85
CA ALA A 93 -20.40 -26.68 87.93
C ALA A 93 -20.56 -27.29 86.53
N ILE A 94 -20.29 -28.59 86.41
CA ILE A 94 -20.48 -29.36 85.17
C ILE A 94 -21.63 -30.35 85.40
N PRO A 95 -22.72 -30.28 84.63
CA PRO A 95 -23.79 -31.26 84.74
C PRO A 95 -23.34 -32.62 84.20
N GLY A 96 -23.47 -33.67 85.03
CA GLY A 96 -23.31 -35.07 84.60
C GLY A 96 -24.66 -35.81 84.54
N GLU A 97 -24.63 -37.09 84.15
CA GLU A 97 -25.84 -37.91 83.97
C GLU A 97 -26.69 -38.12 85.24
N GLU A 98 -26.13 -38.02 86.44
CA GLU A 98 -26.91 -38.22 87.69
C GLU A 98 -26.59 -37.18 88.77
N VAL A 99 -25.44 -36.52 88.66
CA VAL A 99 -24.93 -35.55 89.65
C VAL A 99 -24.22 -34.39 88.96
N ILE A 100 -24.25 -33.21 89.57
CA ILE A 100 -23.52 -32.02 89.10
C ILE A 100 -22.16 -31.98 89.81
N LYS A 101 -21.07 -31.99 89.05
CA LYS A 101 -19.71 -31.98 89.60
C LYS A 101 -19.20 -30.55 89.72
N ILE A 102 -18.68 -30.17 90.88
CA ILE A 102 -18.06 -28.85 91.11
C ILE A 102 -16.56 -29.06 91.15
N ILE A 103 -15.89 -28.54 90.12
CA ILE A 103 -14.45 -28.67 89.91
C ILE A 103 -13.81 -27.29 89.66
N GLN A 104 -12.48 -27.25 89.59
CA GLN A 104 -11.77 -26.04 89.18
C GLN A 104 -11.97 -25.78 87.68
N GLN A 105 -12.09 -24.51 87.31
CA GLN A 105 -12.34 -24.09 85.92
C GLN A 105 -11.24 -24.51 84.93
N VAL A 106 -10.02 -24.72 85.41
CA VAL A 106 -8.90 -25.22 84.58
C VAL A 106 -9.08 -26.67 84.12
N ASP A 107 -9.70 -27.51 84.96
CA ASP A 107 -9.92 -28.93 84.69
C ASP A 107 -11.21 -29.15 83.86
N ALA A 108 -12.10 -28.15 83.83
CA ALA A 108 -13.36 -28.17 83.08
C ALA A 108 -13.19 -28.28 81.56
N LYS A 109 -12.01 -27.91 81.03
CA LYS A 109 -11.69 -27.97 79.59
C LYS A 109 -11.80 -29.38 78.99
N GLN A 110 -11.58 -30.42 79.79
CA GLN A 110 -11.55 -31.80 79.33
C GLN A 110 -12.86 -32.57 79.57
N SER A 111 -13.78 -31.99 80.36
CA SER A 111 -14.99 -32.68 80.85
C SER A 111 -16.29 -32.02 80.39
N ALA A 112 -16.21 -30.97 79.56
CA ALA A 112 -17.37 -30.26 79.04
C ALA A 112 -18.03 -31.08 77.92
N GLU A 113 -19.03 -31.88 78.27
CA GLU A 113 -19.89 -32.59 77.32
C GLU A 113 -21.13 -31.76 76.93
N ILE A 114 -21.62 -31.98 75.71
CA ILE A 114 -22.86 -31.39 75.20
C ILE A 114 -24.01 -32.27 75.68
N LEU A 115 -24.70 -31.85 76.74
CA LEU A 115 -25.89 -32.53 77.24
C LEU A 115 -27.07 -31.56 77.26
N ASP A 116 -28.06 -31.78 76.37
CA ASP A 116 -29.34 -31.06 76.31
C ASP A 116 -30.30 -31.53 77.43
N ARG A 117 -29.86 -31.45 78.69
CA ARG A 117 -30.69 -31.83 79.84
C ARG A 117 -31.63 -30.71 80.31
N PHE A 118 -31.30 -29.46 80.04
CA PHE A 118 -32.09 -28.30 80.49
C PHE A 118 -32.80 -27.65 79.28
N GLU A 119 -34.10 -27.39 79.43
CA GLU A 119 -34.93 -26.71 78.40
C GLU A 119 -34.50 -25.25 78.17
N VAL A 120 -33.82 -24.66 79.16
CA VAL A 120 -33.14 -23.35 79.09
C VAL A 120 -31.74 -23.52 79.65
N THR A 121 -30.71 -23.26 78.84
CA THR A 121 -29.31 -23.32 79.29
C THR A 121 -29.00 -22.09 80.16
N PRO A 122 -28.53 -22.27 81.41
CA PRO A 122 -28.06 -21.18 82.26
C PRO A 122 -27.03 -20.26 81.58
N SER A 123 -27.08 -18.96 81.88
CA SER A 123 -26.24 -17.94 81.23
C SER A 123 -24.74 -18.07 81.58
N GLU A 124 -24.46 -18.67 82.74
CA GLU A 124 -23.11 -18.85 83.28
C GLU A 124 -22.56 -20.27 83.05
N GLN A 125 -23.27 -21.14 82.33
CA GLN A 125 -22.80 -22.49 82.04
C GLN A 125 -21.74 -22.49 80.93
N LEU A 126 -20.66 -23.27 81.12
CA LEU A 126 -19.61 -23.47 80.13
C LEU A 126 -20.05 -24.50 79.09
N ILE A 127 -20.08 -24.10 77.82
CA ILE A 127 -20.49 -24.94 76.68
C ILE A 127 -19.49 -24.81 75.52
N THR A 128 -19.48 -25.79 74.62
CA THR A 128 -18.71 -25.72 73.36
C THR A 128 -19.67 -25.62 72.18
N ARG A 129 -19.49 -24.62 71.32
CA ARG A 129 -20.30 -24.38 70.12
C ARG A 129 -19.44 -24.27 68.86
N VAL A 130 -19.94 -24.82 67.76
CA VAL A 130 -19.35 -24.70 66.43
C VAL A 130 -20.13 -23.65 65.64
N ILE A 131 -19.44 -22.63 65.12
CA ILE A 131 -19.99 -21.53 64.32
C ILE A 131 -19.44 -21.66 62.90
N GLN A 132 -20.31 -21.78 61.90
CA GLN A 132 -19.92 -21.81 60.48
C GLN A 132 -19.71 -20.39 59.95
N ILE A 133 -18.75 -20.21 59.04
CA ILE A 133 -18.42 -18.93 58.40
C ILE A 133 -18.54 -19.08 56.88
N ASP A 134 -19.23 -18.14 56.23
CA ASP A 134 -19.61 -18.26 54.83
C ASP A 134 -18.69 -17.47 53.88
N ASN A 135 -18.31 -16.24 54.24
CA ASN A 135 -17.59 -15.30 53.37
C ASN A 135 -16.12 -15.11 53.77
N ALA A 136 -15.85 -15.02 55.07
CA ALA A 136 -14.50 -14.83 55.62
C ALA A 136 -13.78 -16.17 55.89
N ASN A 137 -12.44 -16.15 55.99
CA ASN A 137 -11.67 -17.33 56.38
C ASN A 137 -11.64 -17.49 57.90
N ALA A 138 -12.06 -18.65 58.40
CA ALA A 138 -12.07 -18.97 59.83
C ALA A 138 -10.72 -18.75 60.53
N LEU A 139 -9.60 -19.01 59.85
CA LEU A 139 -8.26 -18.81 60.41
C LEU A 139 -7.89 -17.33 60.59
N GLU A 140 -8.43 -16.45 59.75
CA GLU A 140 -8.17 -15.00 59.83
C GLU A 140 -8.92 -14.36 61.00
N LEU A 141 -10.05 -14.95 61.41
CA LEU A 141 -10.85 -14.44 62.54
C LEU A 141 -10.32 -14.87 63.92
N VAL A 142 -9.54 -15.95 64.00
CA VAL A 142 -8.95 -16.45 65.26
C VAL A 142 -8.13 -15.38 66.02
N PRO A 143 -7.15 -14.69 65.42
CA PRO A 143 -6.37 -13.68 66.14
C PRO A 143 -7.21 -12.47 66.59
N ILE A 144 -8.28 -12.15 65.86
CA ILE A 144 -9.18 -11.03 66.17
C ILE A 144 -10.08 -11.37 67.37
N LEU A 145 -10.59 -12.60 67.43
CA LEU A 145 -11.55 -13.04 68.45
C LEU A 145 -10.89 -13.61 69.71
N ARG A 146 -9.62 -14.02 69.65
CA ARG A 146 -8.88 -14.59 70.80
C ARG A 146 -8.84 -13.71 72.05
N PRO A 147 -8.72 -12.37 71.98
CA PRO A 147 -8.77 -11.52 73.17
C PRO A 147 -10.14 -11.48 73.87
N LEU A 148 -11.22 -11.85 73.17
CA LEU A 148 -12.60 -11.82 73.69
C LEU A 148 -13.00 -13.12 74.40
N VAL A 149 -12.20 -14.17 74.24
CA VAL A 149 -12.38 -15.45 74.92
C VAL A 149 -11.57 -15.44 76.21
N ALA A 150 -12.16 -15.90 77.30
CA ALA A 150 -11.45 -15.92 78.57
C ALA A 150 -10.22 -16.85 78.52
N LYS A 151 -9.25 -16.67 79.44
CA LYS A 151 -8.02 -17.52 79.48
C LYS A 151 -8.32 -19.02 79.64
N TYR A 152 -9.49 -19.35 80.19
CA TYR A 152 -9.98 -20.72 80.33
C TYR A 152 -10.83 -21.19 79.14
N GLY A 153 -11.22 -20.32 78.22
CA GLY A 153 -11.93 -20.70 77.01
C GLY A 153 -11.01 -21.26 75.93
N HIS A 154 -11.60 -21.94 74.95
CA HIS A 154 -10.89 -22.48 73.80
C HIS A 154 -11.46 -21.86 72.52
N LEU A 155 -10.58 -21.43 71.61
CA LEU A 155 -10.94 -20.87 70.31
C LEU A 155 -10.01 -21.44 69.24
N ALA A 156 -10.59 -22.21 68.32
CA ALA A 156 -9.87 -22.80 67.20
C ALA A 156 -10.68 -22.67 65.90
N GLY A 157 -10.01 -22.28 64.82
CA GLY A 157 -10.58 -22.32 63.48
C GLY A 157 -10.27 -23.65 62.80
N VAL A 158 -11.26 -24.26 62.17
CA VAL A 158 -11.14 -25.47 61.35
C VAL A 158 -11.20 -25.07 59.89
N ALA A 159 -10.04 -25.05 59.22
CA ALA A 159 -9.93 -24.61 57.83
C ALA A 159 -10.76 -25.46 56.86
N ALA A 160 -10.81 -26.78 57.07
CA ALA A 160 -11.51 -27.70 56.17
C ALA A 160 -13.03 -27.49 56.11
N ALA A 161 -13.64 -27.10 57.23
CA ALA A 161 -15.08 -26.85 57.36
C ALA A 161 -15.42 -25.35 57.39
N ASN A 162 -14.43 -24.47 57.25
CA ASN A 162 -14.51 -23.04 57.48
C ASN A 162 -15.36 -22.66 58.71
N ALA A 163 -15.07 -23.29 59.86
CA ALA A 163 -15.85 -23.14 61.08
C ALA A 163 -14.97 -22.76 62.29
N LEU A 164 -15.52 -21.99 63.22
CA LEU A 164 -14.92 -21.67 64.51
C LEU A 164 -15.50 -22.56 65.60
N ILE A 165 -14.64 -23.25 66.33
CA ILE A 165 -14.99 -23.97 67.55
C ILE A 165 -14.68 -23.05 68.73
N VAL A 166 -15.71 -22.70 69.51
CA VAL A 166 -15.63 -21.81 70.67
C VAL A 166 -16.12 -22.54 71.91
N SER A 167 -15.31 -22.59 72.96
CA SER A 167 -15.67 -23.10 74.28
C SER A 167 -15.56 -21.98 75.31
N ASP A 168 -16.69 -21.52 75.86
CA ASP A 168 -16.78 -20.46 76.87
C ASP A 168 -18.17 -20.49 77.54
N HIS A 169 -18.49 -19.51 78.38
CA HIS A 169 -19.84 -19.33 78.91
C HIS A 169 -20.85 -19.04 77.79
N SER A 170 -22.08 -19.52 77.97
CA SER A 170 -23.16 -19.35 76.99
C SER A 170 -23.43 -17.88 76.64
N SER A 171 -23.34 -16.97 77.62
CA SER A 171 -23.47 -15.51 77.42
C SER A 171 -22.37 -14.91 76.54
N ASN A 172 -21.11 -15.34 76.72
CA ASN A 172 -19.99 -14.84 75.91
C ASN A 172 -20.01 -15.41 74.50
N ILE A 173 -20.42 -16.67 74.34
CA ILE A 173 -20.55 -17.31 73.02
C ILE A 173 -21.58 -16.56 72.16
N GLN A 174 -22.73 -16.17 72.71
CA GLN A 174 -23.73 -15.37 71.99
C GLN A 174 -23.17 -14.03 71.50
N ARG A 175 -22.33 -13.38 72.32
CA ARG A 175 -21.64 -12.13 71.95
C ARG A 175 -20.64 -12.36 70.80
N ILE A 176 -19.84 -13.43 70.87
CA ILE A 176 -18.88 -13.80 69.82
C ILE A 176 -19.63 -14.11 68.51
N GLU A 177 -20.74 -14.83 68.57
CA GLU A 177 -21.58 -15.15 67.41
C GLU A 177 -22.14 -13.91 66.71
N GLN A 178 -22.50 -12.86 67.46
CA GLN A 178 -22.93 -11.59 66.88
C GLN A 178 -21.78 -10.87 66.15
N ILE A 179 -20.59 -10.87 66.74
CA ILE A 179 -19.39 -10.23 66.14
C ILE A 179 -18.97 -10.97 64.87
N VAL A 180 -19.01 -12.31 64.88
CA VAL A 180 -18.70 -13.14 63.70
C VAL A 180 -19.64 -12.79 62.55
N ARG A 181 -20.94 -12.66 62.79
CA ARG A 181 -21.92 -12.29 61.76
C ARG A 181 -21.67 -10.91 61.14
N GLU A 182 -21.17 -9.95 61.91
CA GLU A 182 -20.85 -8.62 61.40
C GLU A 182 -19.57 -8.63 60.54
N LEU A 183 -18.57 -9.40 60.95
CA LEU A 183 -17.32 -9.56 60.21
C LEU A 183 -17.45 -10.43 58.95
N ASP A 184 -18.39 -11.39 58.95
CA ASP A 184 -18.66 -12.31 57.84
C ASP A 184 -19.56 -11.68 56.75
N SER A 185 -19.26 -10.45 56.36
CA SER A 185 -19.95 -9.73 55.28
C SER A 185 -19.33 -10.05 53.90
N PRO A 186 -20.11 -10.08 52.80
CA PRO A 186 -19.60 -10.40 51.47
C PRO A 186 -18.53 -9.40 51.00
N SER A 187 -17.42 -9.93 50.48
CA SER A 187 -16.28 -9.12 50.01
C SER A 187 -16.64 -8.32 48.74
N LYS A 188 -16.31 -7.03 48.69
CA LYS A 188 -16.65 -6.07 47.61
C LYS A 188 -15.89 -6.24 46.27
N TYR A 189 -15.28 -7.39 46.02
CA TYR A 189 -14.44 -7.62 44.83
C TYR A 189 -15.24 -8.26 43.70
N GLU A 190 -15.64 -7.46 42.71
CA GLU A 190 -16.42 -7.90 41.54
C GLU A 190 -15.58 -7.88 40.25
N VAL A 191 -16.10 -8.53 39.21
CA VAL A 191 -15.53 -8.55 37.87
C VAL A 191 -16.39 -7.70 36.93
N GLU A 192 -15.77 -6.73 36.25
CA GLU A 192 -16.41 -5.86 35.25
C GLU A 192 -15.76 -6.08 33.88
N VAL A 193 -16.59 -6.17 32.84
CA VAL A 193 -16.14 -6.36 31.45
C VAL A 193 -16.43 -5.09 30.65
N ILE A 194 -15.40 -4.50 30.05
CA ILE A 194 -15.48 -3.27 29.25
C ILE A 194 -15.11 -3.59 27.81
N GLN A 195 -15.96 -3.21 26.86
CA GLN A 195 -15.71 -3.32 25.43
C GLN A 195 -14.97 -2.07 24.91
N LEU A 196 -13.83 -2.25 24.24
CA LEU A 196 -13.10 -1.16 23.58
C LEU A 196 -13.62 -0.96 22.15
N ARG A 197 -13.67 0.30 21.69
CA ARG A 197 -14.17 0.65 20.34
C ARG A 197 -13.04 1.01 19.37
N GLU A 198 -12.07 1.79 19.81
CA GLU A 198 -11.04 2.38 18.94
C GLU A 198 -9.68 1.71 19.15
N ALA A 199 -9.27 1.56 20.42
CA ALA A 199 -7.97 1.01 20.79
C ALA A 199 -7.98 -0.53 20.82
N TRP A 200 -6.82 -1.12 20.49
CA TRP A 200 -6.60 -2.57 20.59
C TRP A 200 -6.36 -2.98 22.06
N VAL A 201 -7.09 -3.99 22.52
CA VAL A 201 -7.07 -4.43 23.93
C VAL A 201 -5.68 -4.92 24.39
N GLY A 202 -4.90 -5.54 23.50
CA GLY A 202 -3.58 -6.07 23.85
C GLY A 202 -2.57 -4.96 24.19
N ASP A 203 -2.62 -3.84 23.46
CA ASP A 203 -1.75 -2.69 23.72
C ASP A 203 -2.24 -1.91 24.95
N MET A 204 -3.57 -1.82 25.13
CA MET A 204 -4.20 -1.22 26.31
C MET A 204 -3.78 -1.93 27.60
N VAL A 205 -3.78 -3.27 27.64
CA VAL A 205 -3.37 -4.02 28.84
C VAL A 205 -1.91 -3.74 29.21
N LYS A 206 -0.99 -3.72 28.23
CA LYS A 206 0.41 -3.43 28.49
C LYS A 206 0.59 -2.02 29.06
N LEU A 207 -0.07 -1.04 28.44
CA LEU A 207 -0.03 0.36 28.87
C LEU A 207 -0.60 0.52 30.30
N LEU A 208 -1.73 -0.12 30.59
CA LEU A 208 -2.36 -0.09 31.92
C LEU A 208 -1.52 -0.79 32.99
N GLN A 209 -0.82 -1.88 32.64
CA GLN A 209 0.12 -2.57 33.53
C GLN A 209 1.37 -1.72 33.82
N GLU A 210 1.85 -0.96 32.84
CA GLU A 210 3.00 -0.05 32.96
C GLU A 210 2.64 1.23 33.75
N LEU A 211 1.44 1.76 33.56
CA LEU A 211 0.95 2.96 34.25
C LEU A 211 0.48 2.70 35.69
N ALA A 212 0.07 1.47 36.03
CA ALA A 212 -0.42 1.10 37.37
C ALA A 212 0.37 -0.05 38.06
N PRO A 213 1.70 0.04 38.21
CA PRO A 213 2.51 -1.02 38.81
C PRO A 213 2.31 -1.14 40.34
N ASP A 214 1.95 -0.05 41.03
CA ASP A 214 1.87 -0.01 42.50
C ASP A 214 0.61 -0.68 43.08
N GLU A 215 -0.50 -0.73 42.33
CA GLU A 215 -1.75 -1.38 42.77
C GLU A 215 -1.83 -2.86 42.36
N LEU A 216 -1.05 -3.29 41.36
CA LEU A 216 -1.00 -4.67 40.87
C LEU A 216 0.12 -5.53 41.52
N ARG A 217 1.08 -4.91 42.23
CA ARG A 217 2.29 -5.59 42.74
C ARG A 217 2.44 -5.66 44.26
N ARG A 218 1.49 -5.13 45.06
CA ARG A 218 1.53 -5.28 46.53
C ARG A 218 1.00 -6.64 46.96
N GLY A 219 1.89 -7.63 46.97
CA GLY A 219 1.61 -8.95 47.54
C GLY A 219 2.68 -9.99 47.23
N SER A 220 3.96 -9.69 47.49
CA SER A 220 4.99 -10.73 47.52
C SER A 220 4.83 -11.48 48.84
N GLY A 221 4.10 -12.60 48.81
CA GLY A 221 4.09 -13.58 49.88
C GLY A 221 2.82 -13.67 50.72
N ASP A 222 1.66 -13.91 50.11
CA ASP A 222 0.67 -14.86 50.63
C ASP A 222 -0.36 -15.18 49.54
N SER A 223 -0.96 -16.36 49.57
CA SER A 223 -1.90 -16.90 48.58
C SER A 223 -3.28 -16.24 48.66
N SER A 224 -3.33 -14.95 49.03
CA SER A 224 -4.54 -14.15 48.96
C SER A 224 -4.81 -13.85 47.48
N ALA A 225 -5.92 -14.37 46.96
CA ALA A 225 -6.40 -14.17 45.60
C ALA A 225 -6.06 -12.76 45.08
N ARG A 226 -5.43 -12.66 43.90
CA ARG A 226 -5.06 -11.40 43.22
C ARG A 226 -6.24 -10.43 43.28
N LYS A 227 -6.21 -9.51 44.25
CA LYS A 227 -7.34 -8.63 44.57
C LYS A 227 -7.64 -7.66 43.43
N TYR A 228 -6.57 -7.25 42.73
CA TYR A 228 -6.62 -6.41 41.54
C TYR A 228 -5.98 -7.16 40.37
N SER A 229 -6.70 -7.26 39.25
CA SER A 229 -6.19 -7.87 38.04
C SER A 229 -6.85 -7.25 36.81
N VAL A 230 -6.04 -7.02 35.78
CA VAL A 230 -6.45 -6.52 34.48
C VAL A 230 -6.02 -7.53 33.43
N THR A 231 -6.97 -8.09 32.68
CA THR A 231 -6.72 -9.10 31.64
C THR A 231 -7.48 -8.75 30.37
N ALA A 232 -6.95 -9.11 29.21
CA ALA A 232 -7.60 -8.92 27.91
C ALA A 232 -8.23 -10.22 27.40
N ASP A 233 -9.40 -10.10 26.78
CA ASP A 233 -9.90 -11.04 25.78
C ASP A 233 -9.69 -10.41 24.39
N GLU A 234 -8.60 -10.81 23.73
CA GLU A 234 -8.20 -10.32 22.40
C GLU A 234 -9.21 -10.67 21.31
N ARG A 235 -9.92 -11.80 21.45
CA ARG A 235 -10.86 -12.26 20.42
C ARG A 235 -12.11 -11.37 20.35
N SER A 236 -12.55 -10.86 21.49
CA SER A 236 -13.73 -9.99 21.55
C SER A 236 -13.38 -8.50 21.74
N ASN A 237 -12.09 -8.16 21.77
CA ASN A 237 -11.58 -6.82 22.10
C ASN A 237 -12.16 -6.27 23.41
N ARG A 238 -12.18 -7.11 24.45
CA ARG A 238 -12.74 -6.78 25.78
C ARG A 238 -11.69 -6.78 26.86
N LEU A 239 -11.77 -5.78 27.73
CA LEU A 239 -10.97 -5.71 28.95
C LEU A 239 -11.77 -6.26 30.12
N ILE A 240 -11.16 -7.15 30.89
CA ILE A 240 -11.72 -7.73 32.10
C ILE A 240 -10.97 -7.14 33.29
N LEU A 241 -11.72 -6.42 34.15
CA LEU A 241 -11.23 -5.77 35.35
C LEU A 241 -11.75 -6.52 36.58
N ARG A 242 -10.85 -6.88 37.49
CA ARG A 242 -11.20 -7.41 38.82
C ARG A 242 -10.64 -6.48 39.87
N GLY A 243 -11.49 -6.01 40.79
CA GLY A 243 -11.10 -5.07 41.84
C GLY A 243 -12.27 -4.60 42.68
N ASP A 244 -12.00 -3.68 43.59
CA ASP A 244 -13.04 -2.95 44.32
C ASP A 244 -13.70 -1.88 43.42
N GLU A 245 -14.81 -1.30 43.88
CA GLU A 245 -15.54 -0.27 43.13
C GLU A 245 -14.66 0.95 42.81
N THR A 246 -13.80 1.36 43.74
CA THR A 246 -12.94 2.54 43.55
C THR A 246 -11.88 2.34 42.47
N PHE A 247 -11.28 1.14 42.39
CA PHE A 247 -10.36 0.78 41.33
C PHE A 247 -11.05 0.74 39.97
N ARG A 248 -12.23 0.11 39.88
CA ARG A 248 -12.97 0.00 38.62
C ARG A 248 -13.35 1.38 38.06
N ASP A 249 -13.76 2.31 38.92
CA ASP A 249 -14.10 3.68 38.50
C ASP A 249 -12.89 4.45 37.94
N LYS A 250 -11.73 4.36 38.61
CA LYS A 250 -10.48 4.96 38.12
C LYS A 250 -10.07 4.38 36.77
N MET A 251 -10.08 3.06 36.64
CA MET A 251 -9.74 2.36 35.40
C MET A 251 -10.72 2.73 34.28
N ARG A 252 -12.02 2.86 34.57
CA ARG A 252 -13.03 3.30 33.60
C ARG A 252 -12.75 4.72 33.10
N GLY A 253 -12.33 5.62 33.98
CA GLY A 253 -11.92 6.98 33.61
C GLY A 253 -10.72 6.98 32.66
N LEU A 254 -9.68 6.22 33.00
CA LEU A 254 -8.45 6.13 32.19
C LEU A 254 -8.71 5.47 30.83
N ILE A 255 -9.50 4.39 30.80
CA ILE A 255 -9.88 3.71 29.56
C ILE A 255 -10.62 4.67 28.62
N ARG A 256 -11.54 5.50 29.12
CA ARG A 256 -12.23 6.49 28.26
C ARG A 256 -11.30 7.55 27.68
N GLN A 257 -10.25 7.94 28.41
CA GLN A 257 -9.27 8.89 27.90
C GLN A 257 -8.33 8.28 26.87
N LEU A 258 -8.04 6.97 26.99
CA LEU A 258 -7.11 6.25 26.12
C LEU A 258 -7.78 5.57 24.91
N ASP A 259 -9.07 5.21 24.99
CA ASP A 259 -9.86 4.67 23.88
C ASP A 259 -10.28 5.77 22.90
N GLN A 260 -9.27 6.49 22.38
CA GLN A 260 -9.39 7.47 21.32
C GLN A 260 -8.93 6.86 19.99
N PRO A 261 -9.41 7.37 18.84
CA PRO A 261 -8.93 6.93 17.53
C PRO A 261 -7.42 7.09 17.46
N SER A 262 -6.69 5.96 17.46
CA SER A 262 -5.23 5.96 17.46
C SER A 262 -4.71 6.50 16.13
N ALA A 263 -3.99 7.63 16.17
CA ALA A 263 -3.24 8.16 15.02
C ALA A 263 -1.97 7.35 14.69
N THR A 264 -1.67 6.31 15.48
CA THR A 264 -0.41 5.55 15.45
C THR A 264 -0.36 4.49 14.34
N GLY A 265 -1.48 4.23 13.66
CA GLY A 265 -1.47 3.48 12.40
C GLY A 265 -1.14 4.44 11.27
N GLY A 266 0.04 4.34 10.67
CA GLY A 266 0.47 5.24 9.58
C GLY A 266 -0.68 5.54 8.62
N THR A 267 -0.98 6.83 8.46
CA THR A 267 -2.14 7.29 7.70
C THR A 267 -1.95 6.90 6.25
N THR A 268 -2.96 6.27 5.65
CA THR A 268 -2.97 6.01 4.20
C THR A 268 -3.62 7.20 3.51
N LYS A 269 -2.91 7.82 2.56
CA LYS A 269 -3.42 8.91 1.71
C LYS A 269 -3.31 8.52 0.25
N VAL A 270 -4.35 8.82 -0.52
CA VAL A 270 -4.38 8.63 -1.97
C VAL A 270 -4.13 9.98 -2.63
N ILE A 271 -3.02 10.11 -3.35
CA ILE A 271 -2.62 11.31 -4.07
C ILE A 271 -2.82 11.06 -5.57
N ARG A 272 -3.70 11.83 -6.21
CA ARG A 272 -3.92 11.75 -7.66
C ARG A 272 -2.91 12.63 -8.38
N LEU A 273 -2.20 12.06 -9.35
CA LEU A 273 -1.21 12.77 -10.16
C LEU A 273 -1.88 13.43 -11.36
N LYS A 274 -1.40 14.61 -11.75
CA LYS A 274 -1.94 15.39 -12.87
C LYS A 274 -1.15 15.20 -14.16
N HIS A 275 0.17 15.03 -14.05
CA HIS A 275 1.12 15.07 -15.16
C HIS A 275 2.10 13.90 -15.14
N ALA A 276 2.60 13.53 -13.96
CA ALA A 276 3.53 12.42 -13.80
C ALA A 276 2.84 11.05 -13.86
N ASP A 277 3.60 10.02 -14.23
CA ASP A 277 3.16 8.63 -14.19
C ASP A 277 3.35 8.03 -12.79
N SER A 278 2.29 7.42 -12.26
CA SER A 278 2.25 6.82 -10.93
C SER A 278 3.30 5.73 -10.71
N LYS A 279 3.62 4.93 -11.74
CA LYS A 279 4.62 3.86 -11.66
C LYS A 279 6.02 4.43 -11.54
N ALA A 280 6.40 5.33 -12.44
CA ALA A 280 7.70 5.99 -12.41
C ALA A 280 7.94 6.74 -11.08
N LEU A 281 6.92 7.49 -10.61
CA LEU A 281 7.04 8.29 -9.38
C LEU A 281 7.09 7.43 -8.11
N THR A 282 6.43 6.27 -8.11
CA THR A 282 6.51 5.30 -7.01
C THR A 282 7.92 4.74 -6.83
N GLU A 283 8.62 4.40 -7.91
CA GLU A 283 9.99 3.89 -7.82
C GLU A 283 10.96 4.96 -7.30
N ILE A 284 10.79 6.22 -7.70
CA ILE A 284 11.55 7.36 -7.17
C ILE A 284 11.27 7.55 -5.67
N LEU A 285 10.00 7.59 -5.26
CA LEU A 285 9.63 7.78 -3.85
C LEU A 285 10.09 6.63 -2.96
N LYS A 286 10.00 5.38 -3.42
CA LYS A 286 10.54 4.22 -2.68
C LYS A 286 12.05 4.33 -2.47
N GLY A 287 12.78 4.81 -3.49
CA GLY A 287 14.21 5.04 -3.41
C GLY A 287 14.57 6.09 -2.36
N VAL A 288 14.01 7.30 -2.49
CA VAL A 288 14.33 8.44 -1.61
C VAL A 288 13.84 8.18 -0.18
N MET A 289 12.57 7.80 -0.01
CA MET A 289 11.98 7.63 1.32
C MET A 289 12.44 6.33 2.01
N GLY A 290 12.81 5.32 1.23
CA GLY A 290 13.42 4.08 1.76
C GLY A 290 14.78 4.33 2.41
N GLU A 291 15.53 5.34 1.95
CA GLU A 291 16.78 5.78 2.56
C GLU A 291 16.54 6.61 3.83
N VAL A 292 15.60 7.56 3.79
CA VAL A 292 15.22 8.37 4.96
C VAL A 292 14.76 7.50 6.15
N VAL A 293 14.03 6.41 5.89
CA VAL A 293 13.62 5.44 6.92
C VAL A 293 14.80 4.63 7.50
N ARG A 294 15.87 4.42 6.72
CA ARG A 294 17.10 3.74 7.16
C ARG A 294 18.01 4.65 7.99
N GLU A 295 18.09 5.92 7.63
CA GLU A 295 18.88 6.91 8.36
C GLU A 295 18.25 7.24 9.73
N SER A 296 16.93 7.39 9.77
CA SER A 296 16.19 7.59 11.04
C SER A 296 16.26 6.40 12.00
N SER A 297 16.56 5.19 11.52
CA SER A 297 16.75 3.99 12.36
C SER A 297 18.19 3.74 12.79
N THR A 298 19.18 4.48 12.27
CA THR A 298 20.62 4.30 12.59
C THR A 298 21.17 5.29 13.64
N GLY A 299 20.35 6.22 14.14
CA GLY A 299 20.72 7.16 15.22
C GLY A 299 20.71 6.61 16.66
N SER A 300 20.43 5.32 16.87
CA SER A 300 20.42 4.67 18.19
C SER A 300 21.50 3.58 18.24
N GLY A 301 22.55 3.82 19.02
CA GLY A 301 23.77 3.03 19.05
C GLY A 301 23.61 1.52 19.36
N SER A 302 24.43 0.73 18.65
CA SER A 302 25.26 -0.38 19.15
C SER A 302 24.68 -1.30 20.24
N GLY A 303 24.33 -2.53 19.83
CA GLY A 303 24.56 -3.73 20.64
C GLY A 303 23.31 -4.49 21.06
N GLY A 304 22.92 -5.50 20.26
CA GLY A 304 21.91 -6.47 20.67
C GLY A 304 21.34 -7.28 19.51
N SER A 305 21.98 -8.41 19.21
CA SER A 305 21.41 -9.46 18.36
C SER A 305 20.19 -10.07 19.05
N GLY A 306 19.01 -9.58 18.69
CA GLY A 306 17.72 -10.14 19.09
C GLY A 306 16.73 -9.96 17.96
N SER A 307 16.42 -11.07 17.28
CA SER A 307 15.28 -11.19 16.37
C SER A 307 13.99 -10.88 17.11
N SER A 308 13.59 -9.62 17.06
CA SER A 308 12.26 -9.12 17.36
C SER A 308 12.00 -8.09 16.28
N GLY A 309 10.96 -8.30 15.46
CA GLY A 309 10.60 -7.41 14.37
C GLY A 309 10.41 -5.99 14.92
N SER A 310 11.47 -5.19 14.80
CA SER A 310 11.40 -3.74 14.96
C SER A 310 10.31 -3.30 13.99
N ARG A 311 9.25 -2.70 14.54
CA ARG A 311 8.25 -1.99 13.75
C ARG A 311 8.97 -0.80 13.13
N SER A 312 9.75 -1.05 12.08
CA SER A 312 10.33 -0.03 11.22
C SER A 312 9.20 0.92 10.87
N ALA A 313 9.41 2.23 11.04
CA ALA A 313 8.51 3.25 10.56
C ALA A 313 8.15 2.90 9.11
N SER A 314 6.96 2.34 8.90
CA SER A 314 6.62 1.63 7.68
C SER A 314 6.10 2.63 6.67
N PHE A 315 7.02 3.31 5.99
CA PHE A 315 6.70 4.03 4.78
C PHE A 315 6.54 3.04 3.62
N SER A 316 5.36 3.01 3.02
CA SER A 316 5.05 2.16 1.87
C SER A 316 4.29 2.97 0.83
N VAL A 317 4.67 2.81 -0.44
CA VAL A 317 4.06 3.50 -1.57
C VAL A 317 3.67 2.48 -2.61
N PHE A 318 2.44 2.58 -3.09
CA PHE A 318 1.91 1.77 -4.17
C PHE A 318 1.37 2.67 -5.29
N ALA A 319 1.64 2.30 -6.54
CA ALA A 319 1.06 2.93 -7.71
C ALA A 319 -0.28 2.27 -8.05
N ASP A 320 -1.29 3.08 -8.37
CA ASP A 320 -2.48 2.68 -9.09
C ASP A 320 -2.40 3.24 -10.51
N GLU A 321 -2.01 2.40 -11.47
CA GLU A 321 -1.87 2.77 -12.88
C GLU A 321 -3.23 3.14 -13.51
N GLY A 322 -4.34 2.58 -13.03
CA GLY A 322 -5.67 2.81 -13.61
C GLY A 322 -6.25 4.19 -13.26
N LEU A 323 -6.01 4.65 -12.03
CA LEU A 323 -6.42 6.00 -11.58
C LEU A 323 -5.31 7.05 -11.69
N ASN A 324 -4.13 6.66 -12.18
CA ASN A 324 -2.88 7.43 -12.10
C ASN A 324 -2.69 8.09 -10.72
N ALA A 325 -2.68 7.26 -9.68
CA ALA A 325 -2.65 7.70 -8.30
C ALA A 325 -1.59 6.97 -7.48
N LEU A 326 -1.12 7.62 -6.42
CA LEU A 326 -0.18 7.07 -5.45
C LEU A 326 -0.92 6.82 -4.14
N VAL A 327 -0.85 5.58 -3.66
CA VAL A 327 -1.32 5.21 -2.33
C VAL A 327 -0.10 5.18 -1.42
N VAL A 328 0.04 6.24 -0.63
CA VAL A 328 1.14 6.41 0.33
C VAL A 328 0.63 6.06 1.71
N ARG A 329 1.38 5.26 2.45
CA ARG A 329 1.13 4.94 3.85
C ARG A 329 2.39 5.19 4.65
N GLY A 330 2.29 6.03 5.68
CA GLY A 330 3.43 6.39 6.52
C GLY A 330 3.03 7.22 7.73
N GLU A 331 4.02 7.58 8.55
CA GLU A 331 3.86 8.54 9.64
C GLU A 331 3.50 9.93 9.09
N PRO A 332 2.74 10.78 9.82
CA PRO A 332 2.35 12.11 9.35
C PRO A 332 3.51 13.01 8.90
N SER A 333 4.69 12.89 9.51
CA SER A 333 5.91 13.62 9.13
C SER A 333 6.39 13.22 7.73
N LEU A 334 6.57 11.92 7.50
CA LEU A 334 6.98 11.36 6.20
C LEU A 334 5.94 11.61 5.10
N MET A 335 4.66 11.68 5.46
CA MET A 335 3.59 12.02 4.52
C MET A 335 3.74 13.45 3.98
N GLN A 336 4.07 14.42 4.85
CA GLN A 336 4.26 15.82 4.43
C GLN A 336 5.46 15.96 3.48
N GLU A 337 6.54 15.24 3.74
CA GLU A 337 7.72 15.21 2.88
C GLU A 337 7.41 14.57 1.52
N ALA A 338 6.73 13.42 1.51
CA ALA A 338 6.28 12.78 0.28
C ALA A 338 5.38 13.71 -0.55
N GLU A 339 4.48 14.47 0.08
CA GLU A 339 3.62 15.45 -0.60
C GLU A 339 4.42 16.59 -1.25
N GLN A 340 5.46 17.10 -0.59
CA GLN A 340 6.33 18.14 -1.15
C GLN A 340 7.10 17.62 -2.37
N ILE A 341 7.64 16.39 -2.28
CA ILE A 341 8.36 15.76 -3.39
C ILE A 341 7.42 15.50 -4.56
N VAL A 342 6.22 14.96 -4.30
CA VAL A 342 5.20 14.74 -5.35
C VAL A 342 4.82 16.06 -6.01
N ALA A 343 4.61 17.13 -5.25
CA ALA A 343 4.28 18.44 -5.80
C ALA A 343 5.40 19.04 -6.68
N ALA A 344 6.67 18.79 -6.34
CA ALA A 344 7.81 19.25 -7.12
C ALA A 344 8.03 18.43 -8.40
N LEU A 345 7.66 17.14 -8.40
CA LEU A 345 7.83 16.23 -9.54
C LEU A 345 6.62 16.16 -10.47
N ASP A 346 5.40 16.38 -9.97
CA ASP A 346 4.15 16.37 -10.76
C ASP A 346 3.96 17.69 -11.51
N VAL A 347 4.93 18.03 -12.35
CA VAL A 347 4.92 19.22 -13.22
C VAL A 347 4.59 18.83 -14.65
N ARG A 348 3.99 19.77 -15.39
CA ARG A 348 3.72 19.57 -16.81
C ARG A 348 5.04 19.46 -17.57
N ARG A 349 5.24 18.35 -18.27
CA ARG A 349 6.36 18.18 -19.21
C ARG A 349 6.17 19.10 -20.41
N ALA A 350 7.24 19.78 -20.79
CA ALA A 350 7.29 20.54 -22.01
C ALA A 350 7.21 19.61 -23.24
N GLN A 351 6.64 20.13 -24.32
CA GLN A 351 6.64 19.50 -25.62
C GLN A 351 7.64 20.23 -26.52
N VAL A 352 8.17 19.54 -27.51
CA VAL A 352 9.05 20.14 -28.51
C VAL A 352 8.48 19.81 -29.88
N MET A 353 8.22 20.85 -30.66
CA MET A 353 7.94 20.73 -32.09
C MET A 353 9.29 20.73 -32.82
N ILE A 354 9.48 19.76 -33.69
CA ILE A 354 10.73 19.58 -34.42
C ILE A 354 10.38 19.61 -35.90
N GLU A 355 10.99 20.55 -36.60
CA GLU A 355 10.85 20.72 -38.03
C GLU A 355 12.18 20.43 -38.69
N ALA A 356 12.21 19.57 -39.69
CA ALA A 356 13.37 19.44 -40.55
C ALA A 356 13.08 20.07 -41.90
N ALA A 357 14.11 20.60 -42.56
CA ALA A 357 14.03 21.00 -43.96
C ALA A 357 15.19 20.34 -44.71
N ILE A 358 14.86 19.47 -45.65
CA ILE A 358 15.81 18.76 -46.49
C ILE A 358 15.74 19.40 -47.87
N VAL A 359 16.85 19.97 -48.32
CA VAL A 359 16.97 20.65 -49.60
C VAL A 359 17.96 19.88 -50.45
N GLU A 360 17.50 19.35 -51.58
CA GLU A 360 18.35 18.69 -52.58
C GLU A 360 18.22 19.42 -53.92
N ILE A 361 19.33 19.94 -54.42
CA ILE A 361 19.44 20.59 -55.73
C ILE A 361 20.35 19.72 -56.59
N SER A 362 19.85 19.26 -57.73
CA SER A 362 20.63 18.53 -58.72
C SER A 362 20.62 19.26 -60.06
N ASP A 363 21.79 19.37 -60.67
CA ASP A 363 22.00 19.93 -62.00
C ASP A 363 22.82 18.93 -62.80
N GLU A 364 22.32 18.54 -63.95
CA GLU A 364 22.95 17.62 -64.89
C GLU A 364 23.12 18.33 -66.23
N LEU A 365 24.37 18.40 -66.67
CA LEU A 365 24.76 18.93 -67.98
C LEU A 365 25.42 17.81 -68.78
N GLY A 366 24.93 17.55 -69.98
CA GLY A 366 25.47 16.55 -70.89
C GLY A 366 25.74 17.17 -72.26
N ASP A 367 26.96 17.04 -72.76
CA ASP A 367 27.35 17.49 -74.09
C ASP A 367 27.95 16.31 -74.86
N GLN A 368 27.45 16.05 -76.07
CA GLN A 368 27.90 14.98 -76.93
C GLN A 368 28.16 15.53 -78.33
N LEU A 369 29.33 15.19 -78.89
CA LEU A 369 29.69 15.50 -80.26
C LEU A 369 30.50 14.36 -80.86
N GLY A 370 30.03 13.80 -81.97
CA GLY A 370 30.71 12.71 -82.65
C GLY A 370 30.59 12.78 -84.16
N VAL A 371 31.65 12.32 -84.83
CA VAL A 371 31.68 12.11 -86.28
C VAL A 371 32.03 10.65 -86.55
N GLN A 372 31.24 9.99 -87.40
CA GLN A 372 31.44 8.60 -87.81
C GLN A 372 31.49 8.52 -89.34
N LEU A 373 32.38 7.67 -89.86
CA LEU A 373 32.62 7.51 -91.29
C LEU A 373 32.50 6.02 -91.68
N ALA A 374 31.84 5.73 -92.79
CA ALA A 374 31.68 4.41 -93.39
C ALA A 374 32.13 4.43 -94.86
N ALA A 375 32.69 3.32 -95.33
CA ALA A 375 32.85 2.99 -96.74
C ALA A 375 32.62 1.47 -96.95
N GLY A 376 31.90 1.09 -98.00
CA GLY A 376 31.49 -0.29 -98.22
C GLY A 376 31.29 -0.64 -99.69
N ASP A 377 31.21 -1.94 -99.95
CA ASP A 377 30.91 -2.55 -101.25
C ASP A 377 30.14 -3.86 -101.00
N GLU A 378 29.00 -4.08 -101.66
CA GLU A 378 28.06 -5.18 -101.40
C GLU A 378 28.43 -6.45 -102.19
N SER A 379 29.51 -6.44 -102.97
CA SER A 379 29.89 -7.52 -103.90
C SER A 379 30.15 -8.90 -103.24
N ALA A 380 30.20 -9.00 -101.91
CA ALA A 380 30.56 -10.22 -101.18
C ALA A 380 29.61 -10.57 -100.01
N ASN A 381 28.35 -10.12 -100.02
CA ASN A 381 27.37 -10.40 -98.95
C ASN A 381 27.89 -10.01 -97.54
N ALA A 382 28.85 -9.09 -97.49
CA ALA A 382 29.52 -8.62 -96.29
C ALA A 382 29.41 -7.09 -96.27
N PHE A 383 28.92 -6.60 -95.13
CA PHE A 383 28.67 -5.22 -94.72
C PHE A 383 29.94 -4.32 -94.81
N PRO A 384 29.95 -3.05 -94.35
CA PRO A 384 30.96 -2.05 -94.78
C PRO A 384 32.39 -2.56 -94.65
N VAL A 385 33.19 -2.39 -95.70
CA VAL A 385 34.58 -2.86 -95.79
C VAL A 385 35.46 -2.12 -94.78
N MET A 386 35.16 -0.84 -94.51
CA MET A 386 35.84 -0.01 -93.51
C MET A 386 34.86 0.98 -92.86
N GLY A 387 35.01 1.23 -91.56
CA GLY A 387 34.22 2.26 -90.89
C GLY A 387 34.67 2.50 -89.45
N THR A 388 34.32 3.66 -88.93
CA THR A 388 34.60 4.03 -87.54
C THR A 388 33.34 3.82 -86.70
N ASN A 389 33.42 2.99 -85.67
CA ASN A 389 32.36 2.90 -84.67
C ASN A 389 32.81 3.64 -83.40
N LEU A 390 32.51 4.93 -83.34
CA LEU A 390 32.96 5.84 -82.28
C LEU A 390 31.83 6.17 -81.29
N THR A 391 30.85 5.29 -81.11
CA THR A 391 29.75 5.52 -80.16
C THR A 391 30.29 5.68 -78.73
N SER A 392 30.16 6.87 -78.15
CA SER A 392 30.75 7.23 -76.86
C SER A 392 29.74 7.79 -75.83
N GLY A 393 28.45 7.49 -75.96
CA GLY A 393 27.42 7.92 -75.01
C GLY A 393 26.03 7.34 -75.34
N GLU A 394 25.13 7.35 -74.35
CA GLU A 394 23.73 6.98 -74.56
C GLU A 394 23.04 8.02 -75.47
N GLY A 395 22.26 7.55 -76.45
CA GLY A 395 21.55 8.41 -77.40
C GLY A 395 22.27 8.68 -78.72
N MET A 396 23.56 8.33 -78.86
CA MET A 396 24.26 8.42 -80.14
C MET A 396 23.98 7.19 -81.02
N LEU A 397 23.77 7.40 -82.32
CA LEU A 397 23.46 6.30 -83.24
C LEU A 397 24.75 5.60 -83.63
N GLY A 398 24.73 4.28 -83.63
CA GLY A 398 25.82 3.50 -84.22
C GLY A 398 25.77 3.58 -85.74
N LEU A 399 26.91 3.75 -86.38
CA LEU A 399 27.05 3.61 -87.82
C LEU A 399 26.44 2.28 -88.34
N ASN A 400 26.55 1.22 -87.55
CA ASN A 400 25.97 -0.10 -87.83
C ASN A 400 24.42 -0.06 -87.91
N SER A 401 23.75 0.72 -87.06
CA SER A 401 22.29 0.87 -87.10
C SER A 401 21.80 1.70 -88.29
N VAL A 402 22.58 2.70 -88.71
CA VAL A 402 22.26 3.52 -89.89
C VAL A 402 22.47 2.72 -91.17
N ILE A 403 23.57 1.95 -91.26
CA ILE A 403 23.83 1.08 -92.42
C ILE A 403 22.81 -0.05 -92.50
N GLY A 404 22.44 -0.66 -91.36
CA GLY A 404 21.38 -1.68 -91.30
C GLY A 404 20.02 -1.16 -91.78
N ALA A 405 19.68 0.08 -91.43
CA ALA A 405 18.46 0.74 -91.88
C ALA A 405 18.41 1.00 -93.39
N LEU A 406 19.54 1.41 -93.97
CA LEU A 406 19.68 1.68 -95.41
C LEU A 406 19.61 0.43 -96.29
N VAL A 407 19.71 -0.77 -95.69
CA VAL A 407 19.69 -2.07 -96.38
C VAL A 407 18.39 -2.85 -96.06
N GLY A 408 17.88 -2.76 -94.83
CA GLY A 408 16.77 -3.58 -94.34
C GLY A 408 15.40 -2.89 -94.24
N ASP A 409 15.24 -1.69 -94.83
CA ASP A 409 13.98 -0.89 -94.84
C ASP A 409 13.35 -0.65 -93.45
N THR A 410 14.18 -0.68 -92.40
CA THR A 410 13.78 -0.41 -91.01
C THR A 410 14.40 0.91 -90.58
N LEU A 411 13.59 1.91 -90.27
CA LEU A 411 14.09 3.19 -89.78
C LEU A 411 14.64 3.02 -88.35
N PRO A 412 15.89 3.42 -88.06
CA PRO A 412 16.42 3.35 -86.72
C PRO A 412 15.75 4.44 -85.88
N GLN A 413 15.46 4.16 -84.61
CA GLN A 413 14.96 5.16 -83.68
C GLN A 413 16.02 6.25 -83.50
N LEU A 414 15.74 7.46 -83.98
CA LEU A 414 16.64 8.60 -83.82
C LEU A 414 16.76 8.95 -82.33
N GLY A 415 17.99 9.10 -81.84
CA GLY A 415 18.26 9.61 -80.50
C GLY A 415 17.96 11.11 -80.38
N GLY A 416 18.13 11.67 -79.17
CA GLY A 416 18.01 13.10 -78.94
C GLY A 416 19.13 13.89 -79.64
N GLY A 417 18.85 15.13 -80.03
CA GLY A 417 19.83 16.04 -80.65
C GLY A 417 19.74 16.12 -82.17
N ILE A 418 20.78 16.68 -82.80
CA ILE A 418 20.88 16.79 -84.25
C ILE A 418 21.75 15.66 -84.75
N THR A 419 21.20 14.87 -85.69
CA THR A 419 21.95 13.88 -86.45
C THR A 419 21.89 14.25 -87.92
N VAL A 420 23.06 14.50 -88.52
CA VAL A 420 23.21 14.78 -89.95
C VAL A 420 23.98 13.64 -90.58
N GLY A 421 23.33 12.91 -91.48
CA GLY A 421 23.94 11.86 -92.27
C GLY A 421 24.02 12.25 -93.74
N ALA A 422 25.14 11.96 -94.40
CA ALA A 422 25.25 12.01 -95.85
C ALA A 422 25.93 10.74 -96.34
N GLY A 423 25.48 10.18 -97.46
CA GLY A 423 26.08 8.97 -98.01
C GLY A 423 25.57 8.69 -99.41
N GLN A 424 26.32 7.86 -100.13
CA GLN A 424 26.00 7.49 -101.50
C GLN A 424 25.78 5.98 -101.58
N ARG A 425 24.67 5.58 -102.19
CA ARG A 425 24.33 4.18 -102.49
C ARG A 425 24.30 4.01 -104.01
N ASP A 426 25.05 3.05 -104.52
CA ASP A 426 25.00 2.61 -105.92
C ASP A 426 24.28 1.25 -106.04
N ARG A 427 24.12 0.73 -107.27
CA ARG A 427 23.54 -0.62 -107.53
C ARG A 427 24.28 -1.74 -106.78
N ASP A 428 25.56 -1.52 -106.46
CA ASP A 428 26.45 -2.46 -105.79
C ASP A 428 26.64 -2.14 -104.29
N GLY A 429 25.82 -1.28 -103.68
CA GLY A 429 25.82 -1.03 -102.22
C GLY A 429 26.15 0.39 -101.76
N LEU A 430 26.43 0.57 -100.45
CA LEU A 430 26.82 1.86 -99.85
C LEU A 430 28.30 2.17 -100.11
N THR A 431 28.60 3.09 -101.02
CA THR A 431 29.98 3.50 -101.37
C THR A 431 30.68 4.24 -100.22
N TRP A 432 30.00 5.22 -99.62
CA TRP A 432 30.50 5.98 -98.47
C TRP A 432 29.35 6.58 -97.64
N GLY A 433 29.61 6.85 -96.37
CA GLY A 433 28.70 7.53 -95.46
C GLY A 433 29.44 8.33 -94.39
N ILE A 434 28.91 9.49 -94.03
CA ILE A 434 29.33 10.31 -92.89
C ILE A 434 28.12 10.56 -92.00
N LEU A 435 28.32 10.47 -90.70
CA LEU A 435 27.32 10.74 -89.68
C LEU A 435 27.91 11.71 -88.67
N ILE A 436 27.29 12.87 -88.53
CA ILE A 436 27.65 13.88 -87.53
C ILE A 436 26.50 13.94 -86.53
N GLN A 437 26.83 13.81 -85.25
CA GLN A 437 25.85 13.84 -84.17
C GLN A 437 26.28 14.84 -83.12
N ALA A 438 25.34 15.69 -82.71
CA ALA A 438 25.54 16.68 -81.67
C ALA A 438 24.31 16.75 -80.76
N LEU A 439 24.52 16.68 -79.46
CA LEU A 439 23.49 16.78 -78.44
C LEU A 439 24.04 17.60 -77.26
N SER A 440 23.28 18.58 -76.80
CA SER A 440 23.50 19.24 -75.52
C SER A 440 22.20 19.12 -74.72
N SER A 441 22.29 18.61 -73.51
CA SER A 441 21.19 18.37 -72.59
C SER A 441 21.47 19.04 -71.25
N SER A 442 20.47 19.71 -70.68
CA SER A 442 20.52 20.24 -69.33
C SER A 442 19.25 19.83 -68.59
N SER A 443 19.41 19.32 -67.39
CA SER A 443 18.34 18.88 -66.50
C SER A 443 18.60 19.42 -65.11
N ALA A 444 17.63 20.11 -64.53
CA ALA A 444 17.72 20.65 -63.18
C ALA A 444 16.52 20.18 -62.35
N ALA A 445 16.77 19.78 -61.12
CA ALA A 445 15.73 19.43 -60.15
C ALA A 445 16.01 20.05 -58.79
N ASN A 446 14.93 20.43 -58.10
CA ASN A 446 14.96 20.94 -56.74
C ASN A 446 13.92 20.19 -55.91
N LEU A 447 14.36 19.63 -54.78
CA LEU A 447 13.53 18.88 -53.84
C LEU A 447 13.61 19.58 -52.48
N LEU A 448 12.46 20.00 -51.97
CA LEU A 448 12.29 20.51 -50.60
C LEU A 448 11.32 19.61 -49.85
N SER A 449 11.81 18.97 -48.79
CA SER A 449 11.00 18.13 -47.89
C SER A 449 11.03 18.70 -46.49
N THR A 450 9.87 19.04 -45.92
CA THR A 450 9.74 19.64 -44.59
C THR A 450 8.92 18.79 -43.61
N PRO A 451 9.43 17.63 -43.16
CA PRO A 451 8.73 16.86 -42.14
C PRO A 451 8.72 17.60 -40.80
N SER A 452 7.62 17.49 -40.06
CA SER A 452 7.50 18.05 -38.71
C SER A 452 6.83 17.06 -37.77
N ILE A 453 7.24 17.07 -36.50
CA ILE A 453 6.71 16.19 -35.45
C ILE A 453 6.73 16.90 -34.09
N ILE A 454 5.75 16.60 -33.24
CA ILE A 454 5.69 17.11 -31.86
C ILE A 454 5.88 15.94 -30.90
N THR A 455 6.77 16.10 -29.93
CA THR A 455 7.08 15.05 -28.95
C THR A 455 7.19 15.64 -27.54
N LEU A 456 7.12 14.79 -26.53
CA LEU A 456 7.42 15.20 -25.14
C LEU A 456 8.94 15.26 -24.93
N ASP A 457 9.38 16.13 -24.03
CA ASP A 457 10.77 16.14 -23.57
C ASP A 457 11.21 14.76 -23.07
N ASN A 458 12.36 14.26 -23.52
CA ASN A 458 12.91 12.92 -23.28
C ASN A 458 12.06 11.75 -23.82
N GLN A 459 11.19 11.99 -24.81
CA GLN A 459 10.43 10.95 -25.48
C GLN A 459 10.83 10.85 -26.95
N GLU A 460 11.22 9.63 -27.37
CA GLU A 460 11.48 9.31 -28.77
C GLU A 460 10.19 9.33 -29.59
N SER A 461 10.26 9.88 -30.79
CA SER A 461 9.17 9.84 -31.75
C SER A 461 9.71 9.71 -33.18
N GLU A 462 8.88 9.18 -34.06
CA GLU A 462 9.24 8.89 -35.45
C GLU A 462 8.09 9.25 -36.39
N ILE A 463 8.43 9.87 -37.51
CA ILE A 463 7.54 10.09 -38.66
C ILE A 463 8.13 9.42 -39.89
N ILE A 464 7.33 8.56 -40.53
CA ILE A 464 7.69 7.86 -41.77
C ILE A 464 6.72 8.29 -42.86
N VAL A 465 7.25 8.81 -43.96
CA VAL A 465 6.52 9.22 -45.16
C VAL A 465 7.14 8.53 -46.35
N GLY A 466 6.46 7.53 -46.91
CA GLY A 466 7.03 6.71 -47.97
C GLY A 466 6.05 5.73 -48.59
N GLN A 467 6.60 4.79 -49.34
CA GLN A 467 5.88 3.70 -49.99
C GLN A 467 6.39 2.36 -49.45
N ASN A 468 5.48 1.40 -49.24
CA ASN A 468 5.86 0.06 -48.84
C ASN A 468 6.02 -0.86 -50.07
N VAL A 469 7.27 -1.05 -50.51
CA VAL A 469 7.60 -1.79 -51.73
C VAL A 469 8.07 -3.21 -51.43
N PRO A 470 7.69 -4.20 -52.28
CA PRO A 470 8.14 -5.58 -52.11
C PRO A 470 9.51 -5.81 -52.75
N PHE A 471 10.45 -6.34 -51.99
CA PHE A 471 11.74 -6.85 -52.44
C PHE A 471 11.70 -8.38 -52.52
N ARG A 472 12.28 -8.98 -53.55
CA ARG A 472 12.30 -10.43 -53.78
C ARG A 472 13.55 -11.03 -53.12
N THR A 473 13.38 -11.72 -52.00
CA THR A 473 14.49 -12.29 -51.21
C THR A 473 14.84 -13.73 -51.59
N GLY A 474 13.99 -14.40 -52.38
CA GLY A 474 14.27 -15.72 -52.92
C GLY A 474 13.38 -16.04 -54.12
N GLN A 475 13.95 -16.71 -55.13
CA GLN A 475 13.24 -17.19 -56.30
C GLN A 475 13.77 -18.59 -56.65
N SER A 476 12.88 -19.58 -56.72
CA SER A 476 13.21 -20.90 -57.29
C SER A 476 12.51 -21.02 -58.64
N THR A 477 13.26 -20.91 -59.73
CA THR A 477 12.78 -21.20 -61.09
C THR A 477 13.14 -22.62 -61.47
N VAL A 478 12.16 -23.35 -61.99
CA VAL A 478 12.34 -24.72 -62.46
C VAL A 478 13.19 -24.69 -63.73
N THR A 479 14.37 -25.31 -63.70
CA THR A 479 15.14 -25.64 -64.90
C THR A 479 15.50 -27.12 -64.80
N GLY A 480 14.52 -27.99 -65.05
CA GLY A 480 14.66 -29.46 -65.04
C GLY A 480 13.44 -30.21 -64.49
N ASP A 481 13.08 -31.32 -65.14
CA ASP A 481 11.91 -32.18 -64.87
C ASP A 481 11.89 -32.80 -63.45
N GLY A 482 11.52 -32.04 -62.42
CA GLY A 482 11.41 -32.60 -61.07
C GLY A 482 10.83 -31.74 -59.95
N THR A 483 10.43 -30.49 -60.17
CA THR A 483 9.76 -29.67 -59.14
C THR A 483 8.59 -28.88 -59.74
N THR A 484 7.38 -29.13 -59.22
CA THR A 484 6.12 -28.67 -59.84
C THR A 484 5.53 -27.39 -59.26
N ASN A 485 6.28 -26.60 -58.48
CA ASN A 485 5.77 -25.32 -57.97
C ASN A 485 6.89 -24.27 -57.80
N PRO A 486 7.08 -23.33 -58.75
CA PRO A 486 7.97 -22.20 -58.55
C PRO A 486 7.39 -21.29 -57.46
N PHE A 487 8.23 -20.83 -56.53
CA PHE A 487 7.86 -19.84 -55.52
C PHE A 487 8.83 -18.66 -55.52
N THR A 488 8.29 -17.50 -55.15
CA THR A 488 9.06 -16.27 -54.96
C THR A 488 8.72 -15.73 -53.58
N THR A 489 9.72 -15.61 -52.71
CA THR A 489 9.57 -14.99 -51.39
C THR A 489 9.76 -13.50 -51.52
N ILE A 490 8.81 -12.72 -50.99
CA ILE A 490 8.87 -11.26 -50.97
C ILE A 490 8.99 -10.75 -49.53
N GLU A 491 9.80 -9.72 -49.33
CA GLU A 491 9.97 -8.95 -48.10
C GLU A 491 9.47 -7.53 -48.36
N ARG A 492 8.62 -6.99 -47.49
CA ARG A 492 8.07 -5.64 -47.62
C ARG A 492 8.96 -4.67 -46.88
N ARG A 493 9.42 -3.60 -47.53
CA ARG A 493 10.25 -2.56 -46.91
C ARG A 493 9.67 -1.18 -47.20
N ASP A 494 9.68 -0.32 -46.19
CA ASP A 494 9.25 1.07 -46.31
C ASP A 494 10.39 1.91 -46.89
N VAL A 495 10.16 2.47 -48.07
CA VAL A 495 11.10 3.32 -48.79
C VAL A 495 10.52 4.73 -48.80
N GLY A 496 11.25 5.69 -48.22
CA GLY A 496 10.84 7.08 -48.17
C GLY A 496 11.64 7.87 -47.16
N LEU A 497 11.03 8.93 -46.64
CA LEU A 497 11.59 9.75 -45.60
C LEU A 497 11.21 9.21 -44.22
N SER A 498 12.20 8.92 -43.37
CA SER A 498 12.01 8.70 -41.93
C SER A 498 12.77 9.77 -41.15
N LEU A 499 12.10 10.39 -40.18
CA LEU A 499 12.69 11.28 -39.20
C LEU A 499 12.38 10.74 -37.81
N LYS A 500 13.41 10.27 -37.13
CA LYS A 500 13.39 9.78 -35.76
C LYS A 500 14.13 10.76 -34.87
N VAL A 501 13.50 11.21 -33.80
CA VAL A 501 14.06 12.25 -32.93
C VAL A 501 13.70 12.06 -31.47
N THR A 502 14.68 12.33 -30.61
CA THR A 502 14.53 12.38 -29.16
C THR A 502 15.05 13.73 -28.66
N PRO A 503 14.17 14.68 -28.29
CA PRO A 503 14.59 15.95 -27.69
C PRO A 503 14.85 15.79 -26.20
N THR A 504 15.84 16.53 -25.70
CA THR A 504 16.03 16.81 -24.27
C THR A 504 16.20 18.30 -24.08
N ILE A 505 15.40 18.90 -23.22
CA ILE A 505 15.50 20.32 -22.86
C ILE A 505 16.48 20.48 -21.69
N SER A 506 17.43 21.39 -21.83
CA SER A 506 18.39 21.75 -20.79
C SER A 506 17.84 22.91 -19.94
N ALA A 507 18.37 23.10 -18.73
CA ALA A 507 17.94 24.18 -17.83
C ALA A 507 18.11 25.59 -18.43
N ASP A 508 19.09 25.76 -19.32
CA ASP A 508 19.38 27.02 -20.00
C ASP A 508 18.47 27.30 -21.22
N GLY A 509 17.49 26.42 -21.51
CA GLY A 509 16.60 26.55 -22.66
C GLY A 509 17.13 25.92 -23.96
N LEU A 510 18.35 25.37 -23.94
CA LEU A 510 18.94 24.64 -25.06
C LEU A 510 18.25 23.29 -25.27
N VAL A 511 17.94 22.96 -26.53
CA VAL A 511 17.37 21.67 -26.91
C VAL A 511 18.47 20.78 -27.48
N ARG A 512 18.76 19.69 -26.79
CA ARG A 512 19.60 18.60 -27.29
C ARG A 512 18.74 17.62 -28.09
N LEU A 513 19.10 17.37 -29.34
CA LEU A 513 18.33 16.54 -30.25
C LEU A 513 19.18 15.37 -30.70
N VAL A 514 18.77 14.16 -30.33
CA VAL A 514 19.29 12.94 -30.93
C VAL A 514 18.44 12.67 -32.17
N VAL A 515 19.04 12.81 -33.36
CA VAL A 515 18.33 12.79 -34.64
C VAL A 515 18.86 11.66 -35.51
N GLU A 516 17.95 10.87 -36.05
CA GLU A 516 18.18 9.89 -37.09
C GLU A 516 17.24 10.22 -38.26
N GLN A 517 17.82 10.71 -39.34
CA GLN A 517 17.12 11.12 -40.54
C GLN A 517 17.54 10.21 -41.68
N THR A 518 16.57 9.57 -42.33
CA THR A 518 16.78 8.74 -43.50
C THR A 518 15.90 9.23 -44.65
N THR A 519 16.47 9.35 -45.85
CA THR A 519 15.74 9.57 -47.11
C THR A 519 16.09 8.45 -48.07
N GLU A 520 15.09 7.67 -48.46
CA GLU A 520 15.21 6.63 -49.48
C GLU A 520 14.31 6.93 -50.69
N ASP A 521 14.86 6.72 -51.88
CA ASP A 521 14.14 6.82 -53.15
C ASP A 521 14.43 5.60 -54.04
N ILE A 522 13.47 5.23 -54.88
CA ILE A 522 13.60 4.12 -55.82
C ILE A 522 14.29 4.64 -57.07
N SER A 523 15.45 4.07 -57.40
CA SER A 523 16.16 4.39 -58.63
C SER A 523 15.41 3.86 -59.84
N THR A 524 15.27 4.70 -60.87
CA THR A 524 14.67 4.32 -62.17
C THR A 524 15.67 3.62 -63.09
N THR A 525 16.92 3.44 -62.65
CA THR A 525 17.97 2.79 -63.46
C THR A 525 17.82 1.27 -63.41
N THR A 526 17.41 0.67 -64.52
CA THR A 526 17.35 -0.78 -64.67
C THR A 526 18.73 -1.30 -65.07
N VAL A 527 19.52 -1.77 -64.10
CA VAL A 527 20.79 -2.46 -64.41
C VAL A 527 20.45 -3.83 -65.01
N SER A 528 20.92 -4.10 -66.22
CA SER A 528 20.78 -5.41 -66.86
C SER A 528 21.45 -6.48 -66.00
N GLY A 529 20.65 -7.33 -65.35
CA GLY A 529 21.11 -8.36 -64.40
C GLY A 529 20.73 -8.13 -62.93
N ALA A 530 20.17 -6.97 -62.56
CA ALA A 530 19.56 -6.79 -61.23
C ALA A 530 18.24 -7.59 -61.16
N SER A 531 18.09 -8.43 -60.13
CA SER A 531 16.89 -9.24 -59.93
C SER A 531 15.72 -8.45 -59.31
N ASP A 532 15.96 -7.22 -58.86
CA ASP A 532 15.04 -6.44 -58.03
C ASP A 532 15.26 -4.91 -58.13
N LEU A 533 14.38 -4.11 -57.51
CA LEU A 533 14.47 -2.64 -57.47
C LEU A 533 15.73 -2.16 -56.73
N ILE A 534 16.37 -1.10 -57.23
CA ILE A 534 17.51 -0.42 -56.57
C ILE A 534 16.96 0.77 -55.78
N THR A 535 17.39 0.95 -54.53
CA THR A 535 17.08 2.14 -53.73
C THR A 535 18.32 2.96 -53.47
N ASN A 536 18.18 4.28 -53.58
CA ASN A 536 19.17 5.25 -53.12
C ASN A 536 18.85 5.58 -51.67
N LYS A 537 19.82 5.44 -50.76
CA LYS A 537 19.66 5.76 -49.34
C LYS A 537 20.59 6.90 -48.92
N ARG A 538 20.03 7.91 -48.25
CA ARG A 538 20.75 9.00 -47.59
C ARG A 538 20.40 8.93 -46.10
N GLU A 539 21.39 8.88 -45.22
CA GLU A 539 21.16 8.66 -43.79
C GLU A 539 22.10 9.55 -42.96
N ILE A 540 21.54 10.26 -41.97
CA ILE A 540 22.26 11.13 -41.03
C ILE A 540 21.86 10.73 -39.61
N LYS A 541 22.83 10.31 -38.79
CA LYS A 541 22.66 10.09 -37.35
C LYS A 541 23.58 11.01 -36.59
N THR A 542 23.02 11.91 -35.82
CA THR A 542 23.81 12.90 -35.08
C THR A 542 23.09 13.33 -33.81
N THR A 543 23.84 13.98 -32.91
CA THR A 543 23.29 14.69 -31.77
C THR A 543 23.67 16.15 -31.90
N VAL A 544 22.69 17.05 -31.91
CA VAL A 544 22.91 18.48 -32.02
C VAL A 544 22.32 19.23 -30.83
N LEU A 545 22.88 20.40 -30.55
CA LEU A 545 22.32 21.36 -29.60
C LEU A 545 21.84 22.56 -30.42
N ALA A 546 20.64 23.05 -30.12
CA ALA A 546 20.03 24.18 -30.78
C ALA A 546 19.24 25.02 -29.77
N ASP A 547 19.21 26.34 -29.97
CA ASP A 547 18.32 27.22 -29.21
C ASP A 547 16.86 27.09 -29.67
N ASP A 548 15.93 27.55 -28.83
CA ASP A 548 14.50 27.58 -29.15
C ASP A 548 14.22 28.46 -30.38
N GLY A 549 13.62 27.86 -31.42
CA GLY A 549 13.32 28.51 -32.70
C GLY A 549 14.51 28.68 -33.65
N GLU A 550 15.73 28.31 -33.23
CA GLU A 550 16.93 28.43 -34.05
C GLU A 550 16.98 27.32 -35.11
N THR A 551 17.39 27.66 -36.33
CA THR A 551 17.63 26.67 -37.38
C THR A 551 19.10 26.26 -37.40
N VAL A 552 19.37 25.00 -37.10
CA VAL A 552 20.70 24.40 -37.16
C VAL A 552 20.86 23.53 -38.40
N VAL A 553 22.07 23.49 -38.95
CA VAL A 553 22.43 22.58 -40.06
C VAL A 553 22.90 21.27 -39.45
N LEU A 554 22.19 20.17 -39.72
CA LEU A 554 22.61 18.83 -39.29
C LEU A 554 23.80 18.32 -40.10
N GLY A 555 23.81 18.64 -41.40
CA GLY A 555 24.84 18.23 -42.34
C GLY A 555 24.43 18.43 -43.79
N GLY A 556 25.25 17.94 -44.70
CA GLY A 556 25.00 18.00 -46.13
C GLY A 556 26.03 17.22 -46.95
N LEU A 557 25.74 17.06 -48.23
CA LEU A 557 26.62 16.42 -49.21
C LEU A 557 26.65 17.26 -50.48
N ILE A 558 27.83 17.64 -50.92
CA ILE A 558 28.05 18.23 -52.24
C ILE A 558 28.82 17.20 -53.06
N LYS A 559 28.21 16.73 -54.15
CA LYS A 559 28.81 15.82 -55.13
C LYS A 559 28.90 16.55 -56.47
N ASP A 560 30.07 16.56 -57.10
CA ASP A 560 30.28 17.03 -58.47
C ASP A 560 30.95 15.89 -59.23
N ASP A 561 30.19 15.23 -60.08
CA ASP A 561 30.63 14.09 -60.89
C ASP A 561 30.89 14.58 -62.31
N PHE A 562 32.14 14.51 -62.77
CA PHE A 562 32.51 14.95 -64.11
C PHE A 562 33.14 13.80 -64.88
N GLN A 563 32.42 13.31 -65.88
CA GLN A 563 32.82 12.19 -66.72
C GLN A 563 33.04 12.67 -68.15
N VAL A 564 34.21 12.39 -68.70
CA VAL A 564 34.53 12.64 -70.11
C VAL A 564 34.86 11.30 -70.76
N ASN A 565 34.06 10.91 -71.75
CA ASN A 565 34.29 9.72 -72.56
C ASN A 565 34.68 10.14 -73.98
N LYS A 566 35.92 9.83 -74.37
CA LYS A 566 36.47 10.21 -75.67
C LYS A 566 36.93 8.98 -76.44
N SER A 567 36.20 8.65 -77.50
CA SER A 567 36.57 7.62 -78.46
C SER A 567 37.24 8.28 -79.66
N LYS A 568 38.40 7.81 -80.09
CA LYS A 568 39.09 8.34 -81.27
C LYS A 568 39.80 7.25 -82.06
N VAL A 569 39.97 7.46 -83.36
CA VAL A 569 40.82 6.59 -84.18
C VAL A 569 42.29 6.87 -83.85
N PRO A 570 43.12 5.86 -83.53
CA PRO A 570 44.55 6.06 -83.31
C PRO A 570 45.22 6.74 -84.52
N LEU A 571 46.21 7.61 -84.29
CA LEU A 571 46.88 8.46 -85.29
C LEU A 571 46.00 9.58 -85.87
N LEU A 572 44.85 9.24 -86.47
CA LEU A 572 44.00 10.23 -87.18
C LEU A 572 43.28 11.19 -86.22
N GLY A 573 42.90 10.71 -85.03
CA GLY A 573 42.25 11.53 -84.00
C GLY A 573 43.20 12.49 -83.27
N ASP A 574 44.52 12.33 -83.44
CA ASP A 574 45.54 13.16 -82.76
C ASP A 574 46.01 14.37 -83.59
N ILE A 575 45.54 14.50 -84.84
CA ILE A 575 45.91 15.61 -85.72
C ILE A 575 45.25 16.91 -85.20
N PRO A 576 46.00 18.00 -84.98
CA PRO A 576 45.42 19.30 -84.60
C PRO A 576 44.38 19.78 -85.63
N LEU A 577 43.29 20.41 -85.18
CA LEU A 577 42.09 20.79 -85.97
C LEU A 577 41.31 19.60 -86.59
N LEU A 578 41.97 18.73 -87.36
CA LEU A 578 41.32 17.69 -88.16
C LEU A 578 40.94 16.44 -87.35
N GLY A 579 41.58 16.20 -86.20
CA GLY A 579 41.33 15.04 -85.36
C GLY A 579 39.90 14.96 -84.81
N ARG A 580 39.19 16.09 -84.73
CA ARG A 580 37.78 16.14 -84.32
C ARG A 580 36.84 15.39 -85.28
N LEU A 581 37.22 15.24 -86.55
CA LEU A 581 36.45 14.46 -87.54
C LEU A 581 36.62 12.94 -87.38
N PHE A 582 37.58 12.51 -86.57
CA PHE A 582 37.90 11.10 -86.29
C PHE A 582 37.78 10.77 -84.80
N SER A 583 37.06 11.60 -84.06
CA SER A 583 36.81 11.42 -82.63
C SER A 583 35.34 11.67 -82.29
N SER A 584 34.94 11.09 -81.18
CA SER A 584 33.66 11.31 -80.54
C SER A 584 33.89 11.55 -79.06
N GLU A 585 33.24 12.57 -78.53
CA GLU A 585 33.40 13.06 -77.16
C GLU A 585 32.03 13.21 -76.53
N SER A 586 31.89 12.64 -75.33
CA SER A 586 30.72 12.78 -74.46
C SER A 586 31.20 13.29 -73.12
N GLU A 587 30.70 14.45 -72.72
CA GLU A 587 30.92 15.06 -71.43
C GLU A 587 29.61 15.00 -70.63
N THR A 588 29.70 14.54 -69.39
CA THR A 588 28.57 14.50 -68.47
C THR A 588 29.03 15.08 -67.14
N ARG A 589 28.33 16.11 -66.66
CA ARG A 589 28.57 16.74 -65.37
C ARG A 589 27.30 16.69 -64.53
N ILE A 590 27.35 15.99 -63.41
CA ILE A 590 26.24 15.87 -62.46
C ILE A 590 26.65 16.51 -61.15
N LYS A 591 26.06 17.65 -60.82
CA LYS A 591 26.26 18.35 -59.55
C LYS A 591 25.04 18.18 -58.66
N ARG A 592 25.26 17.77 -57.41
CA ARG A 592 24.20 17.50 -56.43
C ARG A 592 24.57 18.08 -55.08
N ASN A 593 23.71 18.95 -54.56
CA ASN A 593 23.87 19.59 -53.26
C ASN A 593 22.70 19.18 -52.36
N LEU A 594 23.01 18.51 -51.26
CA LEU A 594 22.06 18.14 -50.21
C LEU A 594 22.41 18.93 -48.95
N LEU A 595 21.43 19.58 -48.35
CA LEU A 595 21.54 20.20 -47.03
C LEU A 595 20.34 19.78 -46.18
N VAL A 596 20.59 19.47 -44.91
CA VAL A 596 19.55 19.12 -43.95
C VAL A 596 19.60 20.11 -42.79
N PHE A 597 18.50 20.82 -42.60
CA PHE A 597 18.27 21.77 -41.53
C PHE A 597 17.29 21.19 -40.51
N LEU A 598 17.41 21.63 -39.27
CA LEU A 598 16.47 21.31 -38.21
C LEU A 598 16.20 22.54 -37.35
N ARG A 599 14.94 22.74 -36.96
CA ARG A 599 14.50 23.77 -36.02
C ARG A 599 13.67 23.13 -34.91
N PRO A 600 14.10 23.19 -33.64
CA PRO A 600 13.25 22.87 -32.51
C PRO A 600 12.45 24.10 -32.07
N THR A 601 11.26 23.89 -31.53
CA THR A 601 10.45 24.92 -30.87
C THR A 601 9.84 24.33 -29.59
N ILE A 602 10.16 24.93 -28.46
CA ILE A 602 9.70 24.49 -27.14
C ILE A 602 8.27 25.00 -26.92
N MET A 603 7.41 24.13 -26.41
CA MET A 603 6.04 24.42 -26.03
C MET A 603 5.84 24.00 -24.57
N LEU A 604 5.85 24.98 -23.67
CA LEU A 604 5.59 24.82 -22.24
C LEU A 604 4.07 24.78 -22.00
N GLY A 605 3.34 25.62 -22.72
CA GLY A 605 1.94 25.97 -22.46
C GLY A 605 0.91 25.27 -23.35
N LYS A 606 -0.37 25.47 -23.03
CA LYS A 606 -1.47 25.10 -23.95
C LYS A 606 -1.55 26.12 -25.07
N ASP A 607 -1.42 27.39 -24.72
CA ASP A 607 -1.55 28.51 -25.66
C ASP A 607 -0.49 28.44 -26.76
N GLU A 608 0.76 28.12 -26.41
CA GLU A 608 1.85 27.87 -27.38
C GLU A 608 1.54 26.69 -28.31
N SER A 609 1.03 25.57 -27.79
CA SER A 609 0.66 24.43 -28.62
C SER A 609 -0.49 24.74 -29.59
N VAL A 610 -1.46 25.56 -29.16
CA VAL A 610 -2.58 26.03 -30.00
C VAL A 610 -2.08 27.02 -31.05
N ALA A 611 -1.16 27.93 -30.67
CA ALA A 611 -0.53 28.88 -31.58
C ALA A 611 0.25 28.15 -32.68
N ALA A 612 1.13 27.21 -32.31
CA ALA A 612 1.89 26.41 -33.27
C ALA A 612 0.99 25.61 -34.23
N THR A 613 -0.09 25.01 -33.70
CA THR A 613 -1.08 24.28 -34.53
C THR A 613 -1.79 25.22 -35.51
N THR A 614 -2.21 26.40 -35.04
CA THR A 614 -2.92 27.39 -35.87
C THR A 614 -2.00 27.96 -36.94
N GLU A 615 -0.74 28.26 -36.59
CA GLU A 615 0.27 28.72 -37.54
C GLU A 615 0.50 27.69 -38.65
N LYS A 616 0.68 26.40 -38.29
CA LYS A 616 0.83 25.31 -39.26
C LYS A 616 -0.39 25.15 -40.16
N PHE A 617 -1.57 25.27 -39.59
CA PHE A 617 -2.81 25.21 -40.35
C PHE A 617 -2.93 26.37 -41.35
N ASN A 618 -2.58 27.59 -40.93
CA ASN A 618 -2.59 28.76 -41.80
C ASN A 618 -1.58 28.61 -42.95
N GLN A 619 -0.38 28.10 -42.68
CA GLN A 619 0.61 27.81 -43.72
C GLN A 619 0.06 26.83 -44.77
N LEU A 620 -0.64 25.76 -44.36
CA LEU A 620 -1.28 24.83 -45.28
C LEU A 620 -2.43 25.47 -46.06
N TRP A 621 -3.18 26.36 -45.43
CA TRP A 621 -4.26 27.10 -46.05
C TRP A 621 -3.76 28.05 -47.14
N ASP A 622 -2.66 28.75 -46.89
CA ASP A 622 -2.02 29.65 -47.86
C ASP A 622 -1.54 28.88 -49.09
N VAL A 623 -0.95 27.69 -48.88
CA VAL A 623 -0.58 26.79 -49.99
C VAL A 623 -1.83 26.33 -50.77
N ASN A 624 -2.93 26.04 -50.07
CA ASN A 624 -4.19 25.67 -50.74
C ASN A 624 -4.75 26.81 -51.60
N LEU A 625 -4.70 28.04 -51.08
CA LEU A 625 -5.12 29.25 -51.80
C LEU A 625 -4.27 29.45 -53.08
N GLU A 626 -2.95 29.32 -52.98
CA GLU A 626 -2.05 29.44 -54.14
C GLU A 626 -2.36 28.38 -55.21
N VAL A 627 -2.63 27.14 -54.80
CA VAL A 627 -3.01 26.05 -55.71
C VAL A 627 -4.35 26.34 -56.38
N ARG A 628 -5.34 26.84 -55.64
CA ARG A 628 -6.66 27.20 -56.18
C ARG A 628 -6.58 28.34 -57.18
N GLU A 629 -5.77 29.35 -56.89
CA GLU A 629 -5.50 30.46 -57.80
C GLU A 629 -4.91 29.96 -59.12
N LYS A 630 -3.90 29.09 -59.06
CA LYS A 630 -3.31 28.45 -60.25
C LYS A 630 -4.31 27.61 -61.05
N LEU A 631 -5.32 27.05 -60.40
CA LEU A 631 -6.39 26.26 -61.02
C LEU A 631 -7.59 27.10 -61.48
N GLY A 632 -7.59 28.42 -61.26
CA GLY A 632 -8.71 29.30 -61.59
C GLY A 632 -9.98 29.03 -60.77
N LEU A 633 -9.85 28.40 -59.60
CA LEU A 633 -10.96 28.15 -58.69
C LEU A 633 -11.23 29.42 -57.84
N PRO A 634 -12.50 29.72 -57.51
CA PRO A 634 -12.81 30.87 -56.67
C PRO A 634 -12.17 30.72 -55.28
N ALA A 635 -11.66 31.82 -54.75
CA ALA A 635 -11.19 31.89 -53.38
C ALA A 635 -12.38 31.67 -52.43
N PRO A 636 -12.25 30.80 -51.41
CA PRO A 636 -13.26 30.66 -50.37
C PRO A 636 -13.47 31.97 -49.61
N GLU A 637 -14.72 32.26 -49.21
CA GLU A 637 -15.09 33.53 -48.55
C GLU A 637 -14.48 33.68 -47.15
N ASP A 638 -14.33 32.59 -46.42
CA ASP A 638 -13.79 32.57 -45.05
C ASP A 638 -12.64 31.56 -44.90
N GLN A 639 -11.65 31.92 -44.08
CA GLN A 639 -10.64 30.98 -43.63
C GLN A 639 -11.27 30.00 -42.61
N PRO A 640 -11.22 28.68 -42.86
CA PRO A 640 -11.72 27.71 -41.91
C PRO A 640 -10.90 27.75 -40.62
N SER A 641 -11.54 27.53 -39.47
CA SER A 641 -10.80 27.29 -38.23
C SER A 641 -10.24 25.86 -38.21
N VAL A 642 -9.20 25.62 -37.42
CA VAL A 642 -8.63 24.28 -37.22
C VAL A 642 -9.71 23.26 -36.80
N ASP A 643 -10.69 23.71 -36.02
CA ASP A 643 -11.82 22.86 -35.57
C ASP A 643 -12.67 22.32 -36.73
N MET A 644 -12.72 23.00 -37.88
CA MET A 644 -13.48 22.53 -39.04
C MET A 644 -12.93 21.20 -39.60
N LEU A 645 -11.63 20.90 -39.41
CA LEU A 645 -11.03 19.62 -39.81
C LEU A 645 -11.73 18.41 -39.18
N PHE A 646 -12.28 18.58 -37.97
CA PHE A 646 -12.98 17.53 -37.23
C PHE A 646 -14.51 17.61 -37.39
N GLN A 647 -15.03 18.71 -37.92
CA GLN A 647 -16.47 18.92 -38.14
C GLN A 647 -16.99 18.27 -39.42
N GLY A 648 -16.10 17.85 -40.34
CA GLY A 648 -16.44 17.12 -41.57
C GLY A 648 -17.12 15.74 -41.35
N ARG A 649 -17.36 15.34 -40.11
CA ARG A 649 -18.12 14.13 -39.74
C ARG A 649 -19.61 14.38 -39.47
N ARG A 650 -20.09 15.62 -39.61
CA ARG A 650 -21.48 16.04 -39.31
C ARG A 650 -22.26 16.61 -40.50
N GLN A 651 -21.77 16.50 -41.73
CA GLN A 651 -22.54 16.81 -42.94
C GLN A 651 -22.79 15.59 -43.79
#